data_AF-A0A2V8KWQ6-F1
#
_entry.id   AF-A0A2V8KWQ6-F1
#
_cell.length_a   1.000
_cell.length_b   1.000
_cell.length_c   1.000
_cell.angle_alpha   90.00
_cell.angle_beta   90.00
_cell.angle_gamma   90.00
#
_symmetry.space_group_name_H-M   'P 1'
#
loop_
_entity.id
_entity.type
_entity.pdbx_description
1 polymer ?
#
loop_
_entity_poly.entity_id
_entity_poly.type
_entity_poly.pdbx_seq_one_letter_code
_entity_poly.pdbx_strand_id
1 'polypeptide(L)'
;MCGVAGLVNFDRDLGVESVSAVLRMIDAEVHRGPDDWGILLPDFILNDPNLTGLLQSYDRRHIRTYPGAPGRPFAVLGARRLSILDLSVAGRMPMGTADGKVWITYNGEIYNFCELRNELCARGYTFNSGTDTEVILNGYLEWGTDVVTHLRGMFAFGIWDCRTRPALFLAKDRFGIKPLYWIRERGSVIFASEVRSCLASSLVERNCEPRALRGFLTLGSVPTPWTTIRYLYSLPAAHTLSIDDRSYSIPAPRRYWDVPSVSSTRMSLEDSIAKTKALLDDSLRHHLVSDVPLGVFLSGGMDSSIITKLAAKYSASQLTTITASFEDELLSEGKKAAELAANLGTRHINVHLDHRDFTENLDRIVQSMDQPSVDGVNTYFVAKAAYESGLKVVLSGLGGDEIFWGYSHFKRMNYLSILSRPPLRTAAAILGDFANKAGRARLGKLKFLRLDGIIGPYCVLRGLFTPSEVRDLLDCDGPFPLEDLKPQQFTAETFGRLEIELYLQNQLLRDTDVFSMAHSVEVRVPFLDHLLVEHVCSVPGAYKLSRNIQKPLLARSASDGNATASLVSKKGFTLPMHTWLRNTPTVMEVIDKSPLDLRASRKLASEFKAGRSHWSRLWAAFVISASTDQRLLADFASDGQRRKILFLASDLYSSVGGIQAFNRNLARALVEATPSLDLTIISLNDRDTVSDRFVRGRANFIACRGHRFPAAYFGLRAAAETFRMKPDLVIAGHMSFSAIAFFLKLCSGRNWVLVAHGIESWNPKNYQKYLASKAAGVLAVSNYTASRIIAWGVNQRLITRLPNTVDGEVFREIREKRNGPRPVIITTARIDEVYKGISTVIRALAKIKTIYPEVKYRIVGPSRDITPLSKLARTCGVERHVEFVGQLTDSELPLALNSADLFVMPSAGEGFGIVFLEAMACGIPVIAGNKDGSVEALLNGQLGRLVDPNDEGALVTAVLEAIGGGDRHLDSQYVRRRVIDAYGFDRFRNRVSGFLNSLGSWRE
;
A
#
# COMPACT_ATOMS: atom_id res chain seq x y z
N MET A 1 3.61 7.00 24.03
CA MET A 1 3.38 7.52 22.66
C MET A 1 4.63 8.02 21.99
N CYS A 2 4.74 7.84 20.67
CA CYS A 2 5.92 8.27 19.93
C CYS A 2 5.63 8.67 18.47
N GLY A 3 6.59 9.37 17.88
CA GLY A 3 6.89 9.27 16.45
C GLY A 3 7.97 8.20 16.26
N VAL A 4 7.82 7.35 15.25
CA VAL A 4 8.82 6.32 14.91
C VAL A 4 9.19 6.44 13.46
N ALA A 5 10.46 6.25 13.16
CA ALA A 5 11.00 6.31 11.81
C ALA A 5 12.08 5.24 11.64
N GLY A 6 12.24 4.72 10.43
CA GLY A 6 13.35 3.83 10.14
C GLY A 6 13.62 3.67 8.65
N LEU A 7 14.87 3.40 8.35
CA LEU A 7 15.37 3.08 7.01
C LEU A 7 16.23 1.83 7.11
N VAL A 8 15.86 0.79 6.36
CA VAL A 8 16.64 -0.45 6.24
C VAL A 8 17.15 -0.57 4.82
N ASN A 9 18.46 -0.72 4.67
CA ASN A 9 19.12 -0.87 3.38
C ASN A 9 19.59 -2.31 3.18
N PHE A 10 19.28 -2.89 2.03
CA PHE A 10 19.68 -4.26 1.69
C PHE A 10 20.74 -4.32 0.57
N ASP A 11 20.98 -3.22 -0.15
CA ASP A 11 21.68 -3.25 -1.44
C ASP A 11 22.80 -2.21 -1.60
N ARG A 12 22.70 -1.04 -0.94
CA ARG A 12 23.54 0.14 -1.20
C ARG A 12 24.42 0.53 -0.01
N ASP A 13 25.54 1.18 -0.29
CA ASP A 13 26.37 1.91 0.69
C ASP A 13 25.85 3.34 0.94
N LEU A 14 24.53 3.50 1.20
CA LEU A 14 23.95 4.82 1.52
C LEU A 14 24.18 5.20 2.99
N GLY A 15 25.41 5.14 3.50
CA GLY A 15 25.69 5.32 4.93
C GLY A 15 25.19 6.66 5.47
N VAL A 16 25.79 7.77 5.03
CA VAL A 16 25.49 9.13 5.53
C VAL A 16 24.11 9.64 5.09
N GLU A 17 23.70 9.32 3.86
CA GLU A 17 22.40 9.72 3.33
C GLU A 17 21.26 9.08 4.13
N SER A 18 21.40 7.80 4.53
CA SER A 18 20.40 7.11 5.36
C SER A 18 20.26 7.75 6.74
N VAL A 19 21.37 8.14 7.38
CA VAL A 19 21.33 8.82 8.67
C VAL A 19 20.66 10.19 8.54
N SER A 20 21.06 10.96 7.53
CA SER A 20 20.47 12.27 7.26
C SER A 20 18.96 12.17 6.96
N ALA A 21 18.54 11.13 6.25
CA ALA A 21 17.13 10.88 5.95
C ALA A 21 16.34 10.61 7.23
N VAL A 22 16.80 9.71 8.11
CA VAL A 22 16.08 9.37 9.35
C VAL A 22 16.06 10.55 10.33
N LEU A 23 17.10 11.38 10.39
CA LEU A 23 17.09 12.61 11.18
C LEU A 23 15.98 13.57 10.71
N ARG A 24 15.84 13.80 9.40
CA ARG A 24 14.71 14.60 8.85
C ARG A 24 13.35 13.97 9.14
N MET A 25 13.26 12.65 9.11
CA MET A 25 12.03 11.91 9.41
C MET A 25 11.59 12.11 10.87
N ILE A 26 12.51 12.02 11.84
CA ILE A 26 12.16 12.25 13.26
C ILE A 26 11.88 13.73 13.56
N ASP A 27 12.50 14.67 12.83
CA ASP A 27 12.20 16.10 12.96
C ASP A 27 10.79 16.44 12.47
N ALA A 28 10.31 15.74 11.44
CA ALA A 28 8.94 15.89 10.95
C ALA A 28 7.87 15.35 11.93
N GLU A 29 8.26 14.65 13.00
CA GLU A 29 7.36 14.03 13.99
C GLU A 29 7.52 14.60 15.41
N VAL A 30 8.15 15.77 15.58
CA VAL A 30 8.36 16.42 16.90
C VAL A 30 7.05 16.57 17.67
N HIS A 31 5.95 16.92 16.99
CA HIS A 31 4.63 17.10 17.60
C HIS A 31 4.13 15.83 18.31
N ARG A 32 4.52 14.64 17.83
CA ARG A 32 4.10 13.36 18.41
C ARG A 32 4.88 12.99 19.68
N GLY A 33 6.07 13.55 19.86
CA GLY A 33 6.98 13.15 20.93
C GLY A 33 7.99 14.25 21.27
N PRO A 34 7.55 15.30 21.99
CA PRO A 34 8.39 16.45 22.30
C PRO A 34 9.37 16.23 23.48
N ASP A 35 9.20 15.17 24.28
CA ASP A 35 9.93 15.01 25.55
C ASP A 35 11.35 14.45 25.38
N ASP A 36 11.56 13.51 24.44
CA ASP A 36 12.88 12.89 24.20
C ASP A 36 12.99 12.42 22.73
N TRP A 37 14.21 12.12 22.28
CA TRP A 37 14.46 11.57 20.95
C TRP A 37 15.65 10.61 20.96
N GLY A 38 15.80 9.80 19.90
CA GLY A 38 16.98 8.96 19.75
C GLY A 38 17.12 8.39 18.36
N ILE A 39 18.35 7.96 18.04
CA ILE A 39 18.71 7.33 16.77
C ILE A 39 19.64 6.14 17.00
N LEU A 40 19.46 5.08 16.22
CA LEU A 40 20.29 3.88 16.19
C LEU A 40 21.04 3.81 14.86
N LEU A 41 22.35 3.60 14.93
CA LEU A 41 23.26 3.53 13.78
C LEU A 41 24.06 2.20 13.81
N PRO A 42 24.45 1.62 12.67
CA PRO A 42 25.48 0.59 12.67
C PRO A 42 26.85 1.21 12.98
N ASP A 43 27.65 0.50 13.77
CA ASP A 43 28.97 0.94 14.24
C ASP A 43 29.95 1.32 13.11
N PHE A 44 29.96 0.58 12.00
CA PHE A 44 30.91 0.81 10.90
C PHE A 44 30.78 2.18 10.23
N ILE A 45 29.59 2.81 10.26
CA ILE A 45 29.36 4.12 9.61
C ILE A 45 29.98 5.25 10.44
N LEU A 46 30.24 5.05 11.75
CA LEU A 46 30.88 6.08 12.58
C LEU A 46 32.29 6.45 12.12
N ASN A 47 32.94 5.62 11.32
CA ASN A 47 34.25 5.90 10.74
C ASN A 47 34.19 6.83 9.51
N ASP A 48 32.99 7.18 9.01
CA ASP A 48 32.83 8.11 7.89
C ASP A 48 33.07 9.57 8.34
N PRO A 49 34.05 10.28 7.76
CA PRO A 49 34.33 11.69 8.11
C PRO A 49 33.12 12.61 7.89
N ASN A 50 32.31 12.36 6.86
CA ASN A 50 31.14 13.17 6.56
C ASN A 50 30.05 12.98 7.62
N LEU A 51 29.90 11.76 8.15
CA LEU A 51 28.97 11.50 9.25
C LEU A 51 29.43 12.20 10.52
N THR A 52 30.74 12.17 10.80
CA THR A 52 31.30 12.80 12.00
C THR A 52 30.95 14.30 12.05
N GLY A 53 31.06 15.00 10.92
CA GLY A 53 30.63 16.40 10.81
C GLY A 53 29.13 16.59 11.05
N LEU A 54 28.28 15.72 10.48
CA LEU A 54 26.83 15.78 10.67
C LEU A 54 26.41 15.59 12.14
N LEU A 55 27.04 14.64 12.84
CA LEU A 55 26.66 14.28 14.21
C LEU A 55 27.23 15.23 15.27
N GLN A 56 28.18 16.10 14.94
CA GLN A 56 28.76 17.07 15.89
C GLN A 56 27.74 18.05 16.47
N SER A 57 26.67 18.36 15.72
CA SER A 57 25.59 19.24 16.19
C SER A 57 24.57 18.54 17.10
N TYR A 58 24.71 17.24 17.36
CA TYR A 58 23.77 16.43 18.13
C TYR A 58 24.38 15.92 19.43
N ASP A 59 23.53 15.79 20.46
CA ASP A 59 23.95 15.19 21.72
C ASP A 59 24.19 13.69 21.56
N ARG A 60 25.44 13.26 21.78
CA ARG A 60 25.88 11.87 21.67
C ARG A 60 25.10 10.89 22.56
N ARG A 61 24.47 11.35 23.64
CA ARG A 61 23.65 10.50 24.53
C ARG A 61 22.37 9.97 23.87
N HIS A 62 21.98 10.55 22.73
CA HIS A 62 20.80 10.16 21.95
C HIS A 62 21.16 9.24 20.77
N ILE A 63 22.46 9.01 20.54
CA ILE A 63 22.97 8.19 19.44
C ILE A 63 23.39 6.84 20.01
N ARG A 64 22.72 5.77 19.59
CA ARG A 64 23.05 4.38 19.94
C ARG A 64 23.65 3.66 18.74
N THR A 65 24.43 2.62 19.00
CA THR A 65 25.03 1.79 17.96
C THR A 65 24.78 0.31 18.13
N TYR A 66 24.88 -0.43 17.03
CA TYR A 66 24.84 -1.89 17.03
C TYR A 66 25.91 -2.48 16.10
N PRO A 67 26.29 -3.76 16.26
CA PRO A 67 27.29 -4.42 15.43
C PRO A 67 26.82 -4.54 13.97
N GLY A 68 27.51 -3.89 13.04
CA GLY A 68 27.25 -3.95 11.60
C GLY A 68 28.52 -4.24 10.80
N ALA A 69 28.37 -4.46 9.49
CA ALA A 69 29.51 -4.60 8.59
C ALA A 69 29.22 -3.93 7.24
N PRO A 70 30.22 -3.29 6.60
CA PRO A 70 30.09 -2.78 5.25
C PRO A 70 29.60 -3.87 4.29
N GLY A 71 28.68 -3.49 3.43
CA GLY A 71 28.11 -4.41 2.46
C GLY A 71 27.23 -5.54 3.01
N ARG A 72 26.79 -5.47 4.27
CA ARG A 72 25.66 -6.27 4.78
C ARG A 72 24.41 -5.40 4.91
N PRO A 73 23.21 -5.98 4.93
CA PRO A 73 22.01 -5.22 5.26
C PRO A 73 22.16 -4.50 6.61
N PHE A 74 21.74 -3.25 6.66
CA PHE A 74 21.82 -2.43 7.87
C PHE A 74 20.56 -1.56 8.02
N ALA A 75 20.32 -1.08 9.24
CA ALA A 75 19.20 -0.22 9.58
C ALA A 75 19.66 1.05 10.28
N VAL A 76 18.95 2.14 10.00
CA VAL A 76 18.95 3.35 10.83
C VAL A 76 17.55 3.47 11.40
N LEU A 77 17.42 3.45 12.72
CA LEU A 77 16.12 3.60 13.40
C LEU A 77 16.09 4.90 14.18
N GLY A 78 14.95 5.57 14.21
CA GLY A 78 14.73 6.81 14.94
C GLY A 78 13.42 6.79 15.73
N ALA A 79 13.37 7.59 16.80
CA ALA A 79 12.17 7.77 17.59
C ALA A 79 12.09 9.20 18.18
N ARG A 80 10.86 9.71 18.30
CA ARG A 80 10.44 10.86 19.11
C ARG A 80 9.54 10.34 20.21
N ARG A 81 9.77 10.72 21.47
CA ARG A 81 9.09 10.13 22.63
C ARG A 81 8.23 11.16 23.33
N LEU A 82 6.96 10.82 23.55
CA LEU A 82 6.10 11.41 24.57
C LEU A 82 6.12 10.43 25.77
N SER A 83 6.75 10.86 26.85
CA SER A 83 7.03 10.02 28.03
C SER A 83 5.78 9.92 28.90
N ILE A 84 5.21 8.72 28.97
CA ILE A 84 3.97 8.39 29.72
C ILE A 84 4.25 7.35 30.80
N LEU A 85 4.91 6.24 30.45
CA LEU A 85 5.43 5.24 31.37
C LEU A 85 6.95 5.36 31.47
N ASP A 86 7.48 5.27 32.69
CA ASP A 86 8.91 5.38 33.04
C ASP A 86 9.58 6.62 32.42
N LEU A 87 9.45 7.75 33.10
CA LEU A 87 9.94 9.06 32.62
C LEU A 87 11.48 9.17 32.57
N SER A 88 12.21 8.10 32.92
CA SER A 88 13.66 8.09 32.93
C SER A 88 14.27 7.89 31.53
N VAL A 89 15.59 8.05 31.45
CA VAL A 89 16.39 7.75 30.24
C VAL A 89 16.42 6.27 29.89
N ALA A 90 16.05 5.38 30.82
CA ALA A 90 15.98 3.93 30.56
C ALA A 90 14.91 3.61 29.50
N GLY A 91 13.83 4.39 29.45
CA GLY A 91 12.79 4.27 28.43
C GLY A 91 13.10 4.90 27.07
N ARG A 92 14.31 5.43 26.84
CA ARG A 92 14.70 6.03 25.56
C ARG A 92 14.72 4.99 24.43
N MET A 93 14.13 5.36 23.30
CA MET A 93 14.12 4.60 22.06
C MET A 93 15.04 5.22 20.98
N PRO A 94 15.54 4.43 20.00
CA PRO A 94 15.36 2.98 19.85
C PRO A 94 15.97 2.16 20.99
N MET A 95 15.27 1.15 21.47
CA MET A 95 15.68 0.30 22.61
C MET A 95 16.27 -1.01 22.10
N GLY A 96 17.31 -1.52 22.75
CA GLY A 96 18.04 -2.72 22.32
C GLY A 96 18.12 -3.79 23.40
N THR A 97 18.33 -5.03 22.99
CA THR A 97 18.67 -6.15 23.88
C THR A 97 20.05 -5.96 24.52
N ALA A 98 20.30 -6.68 25.62
CA ALA A 98 21.58 -6.57 26.35
C ALA A 98 22.82 -6.91 25.48
N ASP A 99 22.67 -7.79 24.48
CA ASP A 99 23.72 -8.14 23.53
C ASP A 99 23.82 -7.18 22.33
N GLY A 100 22.94 -6.18 22.24
CA GLY A 100 22.89 -5.20 21.18
C GLY A 100 22.52 -5.76 19.80
N LYS A 101 21.91 -6.96 19.72
CA LYS A 101 21.60 -7.61 18.43
C LYS A 101 20.16 -7.44 17.97
N VAL A 102 19.23 -7.10 18.84
CA VAL A 102 17.82 -6.87 18.48
C VAL A 102 17.41 -5.51 19.01
N TRP A 103 16.79 -4.70 18.14
CA TRP A 103 16.43 -3.31 18.44
C TRP A 103 15.01 -3.01 18.04
N ILE A 104 14.32 -2.16 18.80
CA ILE A 104 12.94 -1.73 18.56
C ILE A 104 12.84 -0.20 18.50
N THR A 105 11.98 0.29 17.60
CA THR A 105 11.35 1.61 17.69
C THR A 105 9.83 1.41 17.79
N TYR A 106 9.17 2.11 18.73
CA TYR A 106 7.81 1.78 19.15
C TYR A 106 6.96 3.03 19.42
N ASN A 107 5.74 3.02 18.88
CA ASN A 107 4.67 3.97 19.15
C ASN A 107 3.43 3.22 19.65
N GLY A 108 3.08 3.36 20.93
CA GLY A 108 1.88 2.76 21.50
C GLY A 108 1.89 2.69 23.01
N GLU A 109 1.00 1.84 23.52
CA GLU A 109 0.93 1.36 24.91
C GLU A 109 0.53 -0.13 24.92
N ILE A 110 1.26 -0.99 25.66
CA ILE A 110 0.86 -2.37 25.96
C ILE A 110 0.23 -2.44 27.35
N TYR A 111 -1.08 -2.59 27.41
CA TYR A 111 -1.82 -2.55 28.67
C TYR A 111 -1.56 -3.75 29.58
N ASN A 112 -1.23 -4.93 29.03
CA ASN A 112 -0.89 -6.13 29.81
C ASN A 112 0.62 -6.30 30.05
N PHE A 113 1.41 -5.22 30.01
CA PHE A 113 2.87 -5.31 30.11
C PHE A 113 3.33 -5.88 31.45
N CYS A 114 2.61 -5.61 32.55
CA CYS A 114 2.93 -6.15 33.88
C CYS A 114 2.81 -7.68 33.90
N GLU A 115 1.73 -8.23 33.35
CA GLU A 115 1.50 -9.66 33.25
C GLU A 115 2.57 -10.34 32.39
N LEU A 116 2.85 -9.78 31.21
CA LEU A 116 3.86 -10.29 30.30
C LEU A 116 5.27 -10.20 30.88
N ARG A 117 5.58 -9.12 31.60
CA ARG A 117 6.86 -8.98 32.31
C ARG A 117 7.03 -10.10 33.33
N ASN A 118 6.00 -10.37 34.14
CA ASN A 118 6.05 -11.46 35.12
C ASN A 118 6.23 -12.83 34.45
N GLU A 119 5.55 -13.09 33.33
CA GLU A 119 5.71 -14.31 32.55
C GLU A 119 7.16 -14.45 32.02
N LEU A 120 7.70 -13.38 31.43
CA LEU A 120 9.07 -13.38 30.88
C LEU A 120 10.13 -13.50 31.99
N CYS A 121 9.94 -12.85 33.14
CA CYS A 121 10.80 -13.03 34.31
C CYS A 121 10.81 -14.50 34.77
N ALA A 122 9.65 -15.16 34.81
CA ALA A 122 9.56 -16.58 35.16
C ALA A 122 10.27 -17.49 34.15
N ARG A 123 10.44 -17.04 32.91
CA ARG A 123 11.20 -17.71 31.85
C ARG A 123 12.70 -17.37 31.84
N GLY A 124 13.16 -16.50 32.75
CA GLY A 124 14.57 -16.15 32.94
C GLY A 124 15.03 -14.85 32.28
N TYR A 125 14.12 -14.03 31.75
CA TYR A 125 14.46 -12.71 31.21
C TYR A 125 14.62 -11.67 32.33
N THR A 126 15.59 -10.77 32.18
CA THR A 126 15.83 -9.64 33.08
C THR A 126 15.40 -8.32 32.43
N PHE A 127 14.98 -7.34 33.25
CA PHE A 127 14.48 -6.04 32.77
C PHE A 127 15.28 -4.89 33.39
N ASN A 128 15.62 -3.90 32.57
CA ASN A 128 16.40 -2.71 32.93
C ASN A 128 15.59 -1.41 32.89
N SER A 129 14.34 -1.46 32.44
CA SER A 129 13.40 -0.34 32.41
C SER A 129 12.05 -0.70 33.05
N GLY A 130 11.26 0.32 33.37
CA GLY A 130 9.86 0.19 33.74
C GLY A 130 8.90 0.28 32.56
N THR A 131 9.42 0.36 31.33
CA THR A 131 8.59 0.53 30.12
C THR A 131 8.00 -0.79 29.63
N ASP A 132 6.86 -0.66 28.94
CA ASP A 132 6.26 -1.72 28.14
C ASP A 132 7.08 -2.09 26.89
N THR A 133 7.96 -1.19 26.43
CA THR A 133 8.80 -1.38 25.24
C THR A 133 9.74 -2.59 25.39
N GLU A 134 10.32 -2.76 26.58
CA GLU A 134 11.24 -3.86 26.88
C GLU A 134 10.53 -5.22 26.92
N VAL A 135 9.23 -5.23 27.27
CA VAL A 135 8.39 -6.45 27.22
C VAL A 135 8.23 -6.93 25.79
N ILE A 136 8.07 -6.02 24.81
CA ILE A 136 7.98 -6.40 23.40
C ILE A 136 9.32 -6.99 22.93
N LEU A 137 10.45 -6.38 23.31
CA LEU A 137 11.78 -6.89 22.94
C LEU A 137 12.02 -8.30 23.48
N ASN A 138 11.82 -8.50 24.79
CA ASN A 138 12.02 -9.81 25.41
C ASN A 138 10.99 -10.83 24.89
N GLY A 139 9.75 -10.42 24.65
CA GLY A 139 8.73 -11.25 24.03
C GLY A 139 9.07 -11.65 22.59
N TYR A 140 9.72 -10.79 21.81
CA TYR A 140 10.20 -11.14 20.46
C TYR A 140 11.35 -12.16 20.52
N LEU A 141 12.21 -12.10 21.54
CA LEU A 141 13.25 -13.11 21.72
C LEU A 141 12.65 -14.50 22.05
N GLU A 142 11.59 -14.53 22.86
CA GLU A 142 10.92 -15.77 23.29
C GLU A 142 10.00 -16.34 22.21
N TRP A 143 9.13 -15.52 21.62
CA TRP A 143 8.05 -15.95 20.72
C TRP A 143 8.28 -15.60 19.25
N GLY A 144 9.37 -14.91 18.91
CA GLY A 144 9.62 -14.43 17.56
C GLY A 144 8.54 -13.48 17.06
N THR A 145 8.13 -13.63 15.80
CA THR A 145 7.08 -12.78 15.19
C THR A 145 5.69 -12.98 15.80
N ASP A 146 5.47 -14.08 16.54
CA ASP A 146 4.18 -14.37 17.16
C ASP A 146 3.95 -13.55 18.45
N VAL A 147 4.95 -12.77 18.90
CA VAL A 147 4.83 -11.81 20.02
C VAL A 147 3.57 -10.96 19.95
N VAL A 148 3.15 -10.53 18.75
CA VAL A 148 1.96 -9.69 18.53
C VAL A 148 0.65 -10.32 19.03
N THR A 149 0.60 -11.64 19.14
CA THR A 149 -0.59 -12.36 19.62
C THR A 149 -0.76 -12.27 21.13
N HIS A 150 0.33 -12.04 21.87
CA HIS A 150 0.36 -11.89 23.33
C HIS A 150 0.08 -10.46 23.79
N LEU A 151 0.22 -9.48 22.88
CA LEU A 151 0.07 -8.06 23.20
C LEU A 151 -1.40 -7.65 23.30
N ARG A 152 -1.79 -7.07 24.43
CA ARG A 152 -3.06 -6.35 24.64
C ARG A 152 -2.75 -4.86 24.69
N GLY A 153 -3.02 -4.13 23.61
CA GLY A 153 -2.59 -2.74 23.52
C GLY A 153 -2.93 -2.08 22.20
N MET A 154 -2.55 -0.81 22.11
CA MET A 154 -2.48 -0.05 20.87
C MET A 154 -1.00 0.10 20.50
N PHE A 155 -0.60 -0.24 19.29
CA PHE A 155 0.82 -0.30 18.95
C PHE A 155 1.09 -0.25 17.45
N ALA A 156 2.20 0.41 17.13
CA ALA A 156 2.92 0.31 15.88
C ALA A 156 4.41 0.26 16.21
N PHE A 157 5.13 -0.76 15.75
CA PHE A 157 6.57 -0.87 16.00
C PHE A 157 7.33 -1.47 14.82
N GLY A 158 8.63 -1.19 14.79
CA GLY A 158 9.61 -1.84 13.94
C GLY A 158 10.74 -2.44 14.76
N ILE A 159 11.01 -3.73 14.56
CA ILE A 159 12.13 -4.45 15.16
C ILE A 159 13.18 -4.72 14.07
N TRP A 160 14.41 -4.33 14.35
CA TRP A 160 15.59 -4.74 13.58
C TRP A 160 16.32 -5.85 14.33
N ASP A 161 16.33 -7.04 13.74
CA ASP A 161 17.07 -8.20 14.23
C ASP A 161 18.33 -8.36 13.39
N CYS A 162 19.50 -8.09 13.96
CA CYS A 162 20.80 -8.20 13.29
C CYS A 162 21.60 -9.44 13.71
N ARG A 163 20.91 -10.49 14.19
CA ARG A 163 21.52 -11.82 14.41
C ARG A 163 21.92 -12.45 13.05
N THR A 164 22.01 -13.79 12.97
CA THR A 164 22.58 -14.48 11.79
C THR A 164 21.91 -14.13 10.45
N ARG A 165 20.63 -13.72 10.45
CA ARG A 165 19.94 -13.23 9.26
C ARG A 165 19.29 -11.88 9.57
N PRO A 166 19.90 -10.77 9.12
CA PRO A 166 19.34 -9.44 9.33
C PRO A 166 17.93 -9.31 8.75
N ALA A 167 16.97 -8.92 9.60
CA ALA A 167 15.58 -8.79 9.19
C ALA A 167 14.88 -7.63 9.89
N LEU A 168 13.97 -6.99 9.16
CA LEU A 168 13.02 -6.01 9.68
C LEU A 168 11.68 -6.69 9.93
N PHE A 169 11.13 -6.51 11.13
CA PHE A 169 9.78 -6.92 11.49
C PHE A 169 8.94 -5.70 11.89
N LEU A 170 7.92 -5.39 11.10
CA LEU A 170 6.94 -4.34 11.40
C LEU A 170 5.64 -4.96 11.89
N ALA A 171 4.97 -4.33 12.85
CA ALA A 171 3.68 -4.77 13.36
C ALA A 171 2.76 -3.59 13.69
N LYS A 172 1.46 -3.79 13.50
CA LYS A 172 0.40 -2.83 13.85
C LYS A 172 -0.71 -3.52 14.64
N ASP A 173 -1.29 -2.81 15.60
CA ASP A 173 -2.36 -3.33 16.47
C ASP A 173 -3.62 -3.74 15.72
N ARG A 174 -4.50 -4.48 16.41
CA ARG A 174 -5.69 -5.14 15.88
C ARG A 174 -6.67 -4.20 15.17
N PHE A 175 -6.78 -2.96 15.64
CA PHE A 175 -7.68 -1.95 15.07
C PHE A 175 -6.93 -0.86 14.31
N GLY A 176 -5.59 -0.90 14.27
CA GLY A 176 -4.79 0.14 13.66
C GLY A 176 -4.97 1.48 14.35
N ILE A 177 -5.11 1.49 15.68
CA ILE A 177 -5.20 2.69 16.52
C ILE A 177 -3.94 3.54 16.32
N LYS A 178 -2.76 2.89 16.29
CA LYS A 178 -1.50 3.57 15.99
C LYS A 178 -1.15 3.45 14.50
N PRO A 179 -0.82 4.56 13.82
CA PRO A 179 -0.47 4.52 12.40
C PRO A 179 0.92 3.93 12.17
N LEU A 180 1.10 3.29 11.02
CA LEU A 180 2.40 2.83 10.53
C LEU A 180 2.35 2.79 9.01
N TYR A 181 3.22 3.58 8.38
CA TYR A 181 3.36 3.67 6.94
C TYR A 181 4.71 3.13 6.52
N TRP A 182 4.78 2.53 5.34
CA TRP A 182 6.00 1.96 4.82
C TRP A 182 6.04 1.97 3.30
N ILE A 183 7.25 2.06 2.77
CA ILE A 183 7.54 2.00 1.35
C ILE A 183 8.80 1.16 1.16
N ARG A 184 8.81 0.40 0.05
CA ARG A 184 10.03 -0.22 -0.45
C ARG A 184 10.39 0.42 -1.77
N GLU A 185 11.56 1.03 -1.81
CA GLU A 185 12.06 1.75 -2.97
C GLU A 185 13.58 1.64 -3.02
N ARG A 186 14.12 1.34 -4.22
CA ARG A 186 15.56 1.42 -4.52
C ARG A 186 16.46 0.59 -3.58
N GLY A 187 16.03 -0.63 -3.22
CA GLY A 187 16.77 -1.56 -2.35
C GLY A 187 16.70 -1.20 -0.87
N SER A 188 15.85 -0.24 -0.50
CA SER A 188 15.64 0.20 0.88
C SER A 188 14.17 0.08 1.27
N VAL A 189 13.93 -0.10 2.56
CA VAL A 189 12.60 0.00 3.18
C VAL A 189 12.61 1.19 4.11
N ILE A 190 11.66 2.10 3.91
CA ILE A 190 11.44 3.25 4.77
C ILE A 190 10.10 3.06 5.47
N PHE A 191 10.03 3.31 6.77
CA PHE A 191 8.78 3.29 7.52
C PHE A 191 8.71 4.44 8.52
N ALA A 192 7.50 4.92 8.81
CA ALA A 192 7.28 5.96 9.81
C ALA A 192 5.85 5.95 10.38
N SER A 193 5.61 6.74 11.44
CA SER A 193 4.26 6.93 11.98
C SER A 193 3.37 7.78 11.06
N GLU A 194 3.94 8.70 10.28
CA GLU A 194 3.20 9.60 9.39
C GLU A 194 3.73 9.61 7.94
N VAL A 195 2.84 9.90 6.98
CA VAL A 195 3.19 10.04 5.56
C VAL A 195 4.17 11.19 5.37
N ARG A 196 3.96 12.31 6.06
CA ARG A 196 4.88 13.47 6.01
C ARG A 196 6.30 13.12 6.43
N SER A 197 6.47 12.20 7.38
CA SER A 197 7.77 11.74 7.85
C SER A 197 8.49 10.96 6.76
N CYS A 198 7.83 9.98 6.13
CA CYS A 198 8.37 9.27 4.97
C CYS A 198 8.80 10.23 3.84
N LEU A 199 8.03 11.29 3.56
CA LEU A 199 8.38 12.30 2.56
C LEU A 199 9.60 13.16 2.96
N ALA A 200 9.78 13.44 4.26
CA ALA A 200 10.92 14.20 4.77
C ALA A 200 12.27 13.48 4.54
N SER A 201 12.25 12.15 4.33
CA SER A 201 13.44 11.37 3.95
C SER A 201 14.10 11.90 2.67
N SER A 202 13.35 12.56 1.76
CA SER A 202 13.78 12.94 0.40
C SER A 202 14.13 11.76 -0.52
N LEU A 203 13.90 10.52 -0.06
CA LEU A 203 14.11 9.30 -0.85
C LEU A 203 12.81 8.82 -1.51
N VAL A 204 11.66 9.31 -1.05
CA VAL A 204 10.33 8.98 -1.54
C VAL A 204 9.87 9.98 -2.60
N GLU A 205 9.50 9.49 -3.78
CA GLU A 205 8.95 10.33 -4.84
C GLU A 205 7.53 10.84 -4.49
N ARG A 206 7.31 12.15 -4.59
CA ARG A 206 6.00 12.82 -4.33
C ARG A 206 5.03 12.66 -5.51
N ASN A 207 4.66 11.42 -5.84
CA ASN A 207 3.69 11.12 -6.88
C ASN A 207 2.31 10.81 -6.27
N CYS A 208 1.25 11.46 -6.76
CA CYS A 208 -0.10 11.26 -6.23
C CYS A 208 -0.65 9.86 -6.54
N GLU A 209 -1.28 9.22 -5.56
CA GLU A 209 -1.99 7.94 -5.71
C GLU A 209 -3.48 8.17 -6.06
N PRO A 210 -3.93 7.91 -7.31
CA PRO A 210 -5.31 8.20 -7.71
C PRO A 210 -6.36 7.38 -6.93
N ARG A 211 -6.00 6.17 -6.49
CA ARG A 211 -6.88 5.31 -5.68
C ARG A 211 -7.21 5.96 -4.33
N ALA A 212 -6.23 6.63 -3.72
CA ALA A 212 -6.42 7.33 -2.45
C ALA A 212 -7.35 8.53 -2.60
N LEU A 213 -7.19 9.35 -3.65
CA LEU A 213 -8.08 10.49 -3.92
C LEU A 213 -9.52 10.05 -4.22
N ARG A 214 -9.70 9.02 -5.05
CA ARG A 214 -11.04 8.46 -5.33
C ARG A 214 -11.65 7.85 -4.08
N GLY A 215 -10.84 7.15 -3.28
CA GLY A 215 -11.22 6.61 -1.98
C GLY A 215 -11.72 7.71 -1.04
N PHE A 216 -10.94 8.78 -0.89
CA PHE A 216 -11.30 9.95 -0.09
C PHE A 216 -12.62 10.60 -0.55
N LEU A 217 -12.77 10.88 -1.85
CA LEU A 217 -14.02 11.44 -2.38
C LEU A 217 -15.19 10.45 -2.28
N THR A 218 -14.95 9.14 -2.25
CA THR A 218 -16.03 8.16 -2.14
C THR A 218 -16.44 7.93 -0.68
N LEU A 219 -15.49 7.86 0.26
CA LEU A 219 -15.72 7.39 1.63
C LEU A 219 -15.57 8.48 2.69
N GLY A 220 -14.98 9.62 2.35
CA GLY A 220 -14.66 10.70 3.28
C GLY A 220 -13.26 10.59 3.93
N SER A 221 -12.54 9.50 3.69
CA SER A 221 -11.17 9.27 4.15
C SER A 221 -10.39 8.41 3.14
N VAL A 222 -9.06 8.48 3.17
CA VAL A 222 -8.21 7.59 2.37
C VAL A 222 -8.31 6.15 2.91
N PRO A 223 -8.75 5.16 2.09
CA PRO A 223 -8.86 3.78 2.52
C PRO A 223 -7.50 3.06 2.52
N THR A 224 -7.23 2.28 3.57
CA THR A 224 -6.09 1.34 3.64
C THR A 224 -6.17 0.31 2.50
N PRO A 225 -5.04 -0.11 1.89
CA PRO A 225 -3.65 0.19 2.25
C PRO A 225 -3.08 1.44 1.59
N TRP A 226 -3.87 2.20 0.84
CA TRP A 226 -3.35 3.32 0.07
C TRP A 226 -3.01 4.51 0.97
N THR A 227 -2.05 5.31 0.52
CA THR A 227 -1.83 6.67 1.00
C THR A 227 -1.98 7.64 -0.16
N THR A 228 -1.96 8.95 0.09
CA THR A 228 -1.94 9.97 -0.97
C THR A 228 -0.70 9.88 -1.87
N ILE A 229 0.33 9.12 -1.47
CA ILE A 229 1.59 8.95 -2.19
C ILE A 229 1.67 7.54 -2.80
N ARG A 230 2.07 7.44 -4.07
CA ARG A 230 2.25 6.14 -4.74
C ARG A 230 3.33 5.31 -4.03
N TYR A 231 3.11 4.01 -3.94
CA TYR A 231 4.03 3.02 -3.34
C TYR A 231 4.29 3.15 -1.84
N LEU A 232 3.83 4.23 -1.22
CA LEU A 232 3.74 4.35 0.21
C LEU A 232 2.41 3.76 0.68
N TYR A 233 2.50 2.76 1.57
CA TYR A 233 1.36 1.99 2.04
C TYR A 233 1.16 2.19 3.54
N SER A 234 -0.11 2.24 3.95
CA SER A 234 -0.48 2.00 5.34
C SER A 234 -0.35 0.50 5.62
N LEU A 235 0.39 0.10 6.66
CA LEU A 235 0.32 -1.27 7.15
C LEU A 235 -1.12 -1.51 7.65
N PRO A 236 -1.85 -2.52 7.14
CA PRO A 236 -3.23 -2.72 7.55
C PRO A 236 -3.33 -3.09 9.04
N ALA A 237 -4.45 -2.72 9.67
CA ALA A 237 -4.75 -3.12 11.05
C ALA A 237 -4.67 -4.64 11.22
N ALA A 238 -4.14 -5.12 12.35
CA ALA A 238 -3.95 -6.54 12.63
C ALA A 238 -2.96 -7.28 11.70
N HIS A 239 -1.99 -6.57 11.11
CA HIS A 239 -0.99 -7.18 10.23
C HIS A 239 0.43 -6.95 10.72
N THR A 240 1.29 -7.90 10.32
CA THR A 240 2.74 -7.85 10.45
C THR A 240 3.41 -7.91 9.09
N LEU A 241 4.62 -7.37 8.97
CA LEU A 241 5.42 -7.43 7.75
C LEU A 241 6.86 -7.80 8.12
N SER A 242 7.38 -8.88 7.56
CA SER A 242 8.78 -9.29 7.72
C SER A 242 9.52 -9.10 6.40
N ILE A 243 10.69 -8.45 6.44
CA ILE A 243 11.51 -8.18 5.26
C ILE A 243 12.97 -8.51 5.56
N ASP A 244 13.56 -9.30 4.66
CA ASP A 244 14.97 -9.68 4.67
C ASP A 244 15.61 -9.49 3.27
N ASP A 245 16.87 -9.91 3.13
CA ASP A 245 17.62 -9.87 1.87
C ASP A 245 17.07 -10.83 0.79
N ARG A 246 16.21 -11.78 1.16
CA ARG A 246 15.56 -12.75 0.24
C ARG A 246 14.15 -12.35 -0.15
N SER A 247 13.60 -11.31 0.47
CA SER A 247 12.31 -10.75 0.13
C SER A 247 12.45 -9.98 -1.19
N TYR A 248 12.29 -10.61 -2.35
CA TYR A 248 12.45 -9.96 -3.66
C TYR A 248 11.24 -9.14 -4.11
N SER A 249 10.05 -9.61 -3.77
CA SER A 249 8.82 -8.84 -3.93
C SER A 249 8.56 -8.01 -2.67
N ILE A 250 7.73 -6.98 -2.80
CA ILE A 250 7.09 -6.36 -1.63
C ILE A 250 6.28 -7.48 -0.96
N PRO A 251 6.67 -7.94 0.24
CA PRO A 251 5.99 -9.05 0.87
C PRO A 251 4.57 -8.63 1.22
N ALA A 252 3.62 -9.55 1.06
CA ALA A 252 2.25 -9.31 1.52
C ALA A 252 2.26 -9.27 3.05
N PRO A 253 1.69 -8.21 3.67
CA PRO A 253 1.49 -8.21 5.11
C PRO A 253 0.69 -9.45 5.55
N ARG A 254 1.13 -10.10 6.62
CA ARG A 254 0.45 -11.26 7.22
C ARG A 254 -0.53 -10.77 8.27
N ARG A 255 -1.80 -11.12 8.12
CA ARG A 255 -2.83 -10.90 9.15
C ARG A 255 -2.59 -11.85 10.32
N TYR A 256 -2.55 -11.33 11.55
CA TYR A 256 -2.46 -12.15 12.77
C TYR A 256 -3.76 -12.18 13.58
N TRP A 257 -4.70 -11.29 13.30
CA TRP A 257 -6.01 -11.23 13.96
C TRP A 257 -7.11 -10.76 12.99
N ASP A 258 -8.33 -11.23 13.18
CA ASP A 258 -9.51 -10.80 12.44
C ASP A 258 -10.69 -10.62 13.39
N VAL A 259 -11.66 -9.78 13.02
CA VAL A 259 -12.87 -9.55 13.81
C VAL A 259 -13.69 -10.86 13.83
N PRO A 260 -14.03 -11.41 15.02
CA PRO A 260 -14.77 -12.66 15.08
C PRO A 260 -16.16 -12.57 14.43
N SER A 261 -16.56 -13.65 13.79
CA SER A 261 -17.95 -13.85 13.35
C SER A 261 -18.86 -14.15 14.55
N VAL A 262 -20.17 -13.98 14.37
CA VAL A 262 -21.17 -14.37 15.39
C VAL A 262 -21.00 -15.84 15.76
N SER A 263 -20.96 -16.12 17.07
CA SER A 263 -20.78 -17.48 17.59
C SER A 263 -21.93 -18.40 17.17
N SER A 264 -21.60 -19.66 16.83
CA SER A 264 -22.59 -20.72 16.63
C SER A 264 -23.27 -21.13 17.95
N THR A 265 -22.57 -20.99 19.07
CA THR A 265 -23.07 -21.28 20.41
C THR A 265 -23.69 -20.02 21.00
N ARG A 266 -25.01 -20.05 21.19
CA ARG A 266 -25.78 -18.90 21.71
C ARG A 266 -25.64 -18.82 23.23
N MET A 267 -24.90 -17.83 23.68
CA MET A 267 -24.92 -17.37 25.06
C MET A 267 -26.24 -16.65 25.34
N SER A 268 -26.78 -16.78 26.56
CA SER A 268 -28.01 -16.08 26.94
C SER A 268 -27.80 -14.56 26.93
N LEU A 269 -28.89 -13.79 26.87
CA LEU A 269 -28.81 -12.32 26.94
C LEU A 269 -28.21 -11.87 28.28
N GLU A 270 -28.60 -12.48 29.39
CA GLU A 270 -28.10 -12.14 30.73
C GLU A 270 -26.60 -12.43 30.87
N ASP A 271 -26.15 -13.59 30.41
CA ASP A 271 -24.71 -13.92 30.40
C ASP A 271 -23.93 -12.97 29.48
N SER A 272 -24.52 -12.59 28.34
CA SER A 272 -23.92 -11.61 27.42
C SER A 272 -23.77 -10.23 28.08
N ILE A 273 -24.76 -9.79 28.86
CA ILE A 273 -24.73 -8.54 29.63
C ILE A 273 -23.67 -8.62 30.73
N ALA A 274 -23.68 -9.68 31.54
CA ALA A 274 -22.73 -9.88 32.64
C ALA A 274 -21.28 -9.90 32.14
N LYS A 275 -21.01 -10.65 31.07
CA LYS A 275 -19.68 -10.73 30.47
C LYS A 275 -19.26 -9.42 29.79
N THR A 276 -20.20 -8.69 29.16
CA THR A 276 -19.91 -7.35 28.61
C THR A 276 -19.54 -6.38 29.73
N LYS A 277 -20.26 -6.39 30.85
CA LYS A 277 -19.95 -5.56 32.03
C LYS A 277 -18.56 -5.88 32.57
N ALA A 278 -18.24 -7.17 32.75
CA ALA A 278 -16.95 -7.61 33.25
C ALA A 278 -15.78 -7.20 32.34
N LEU A 279 -15.90 -7.41 31.03
CA LEU A 279 -14.86 -7.05 30.06
C LEU A 279 -14.70 -5.53 29.88
N LEU A 280 -15.78 -4.77 30.00
CA LEU A 280 -15.70 -3.31 29.99
C LEU A 280 -14.99 -2.80 31.25
N ASP A 281 -15.32 -3.35 32.42
CA ASP A 281 -14.64 -3.04 33.68
C ASP A 281 -13.14 -3.33 33.61
N ASP A 282 -12.81 -4.52 33.12
CA ASP A 282 -11.43 -4.99 32.93
C ASP A 282 -10.66 -4.11 31.95
N SER A 283 -11.26 -3.78 30.80
CA SER A 283 -10.68 -2.85 29.83
C SER A 283 -10.35 -1.50 30.46
N LEU A 284 -11.28 -0.90 31.20
CA LEU A 284 -11.07 0.42 31.80
C LEU A 284 -9.89 0.43 32.78
N ARG A 285 -9.76 -0.60 33.63
CA ARG A 285 -8.64 -0.70 34.58
C ARG A 285 -7.29 -0.72 33.86
N HIS A 286 -7.20 -1.49 32.78
CA HIS A 286 -5.99 -1.59 31.96
C HIS A 286 -5.64 -0.26 31.26
N HIS A 287 -6.64 0.52 30.85
CA HIS A 287 -6.41 1.81 30.18
C HIS A 287 -6.09 2.97 31.14
N LEU A 288 -6.25 2.80 32.46
CA LEU A 288 -5.97 3.83 33.47
C LEU A 288 -4.51 3.84 33.94
N VAL A 289 -3.70 2.83 33.60
CA VAL A 289 -2.29 2.74 34.01
C VAL A 289 -1.47 3.84 33.34
N SER A 290 -0.92 4.79 34.10
CA SER A 290 -0.16 5.95 33.59
C SER A 290 0.67 6.59 34.70
N ASP A 291 1.92 7.01 34.43
CA ASP A 291 2.74 7.78 35.39
C ASP A 291 2.48 9.30 35.29
N VAL A 292 1.63 9.73 34.34
CA VAL A 292 1.25 11.13 34.11
C VAL A 292 -0.27 11.34 34.29
N PRO A 293 -0.74 12.57 34.57
CA PRO A 293 -2.15 12.86 34.72
C PRO A 293 -2.98 12.48 33.49
N LEU A 294 -4.13 11.84 33.75
CA LEU A 294 -5.06 11.34 32.74
C LEU A 294 -6.41 12.09 32.85
N GLY A 295 -6.98 12.43 31.69
CA GLY A 295 -8.31 13.02 31.58
C GLY A 295 -9.29 12.19 30.77
N VAL A 296 -10.51 12.70 30.59
CA VAL A 296 -11.56 12.05 29.79
C VAL A 296 -12.24 13.07 28.90
N PHE A 297 -12.41 12.75 27.62
CA PHE A 297 -13.30 13.52 26.74
C PHE A 297 -14.75 13.19 27.06
N LEU A 298 -15.48 14.20 27.53
CA LEU A 298 -16.88 14.08 27.93
C LEU A 298 -17.76 14.84 26.92
N SER A 299 -18.65 14.12 26.25
CA SER A 299 -19.60 14.74 25.32
C SER A 299 -21.03 14.76 25.87
N GLY A 300 -21.33 14.09 26.99
CA GLY A 300 -22.72 13.91 27.46
C GLY A 300 -23.50 12.82 26.69
N GLY A 301 -22.85 12.14 25.74
CA GLY A 301 -23.35 10.93 25.10
C GLY A 301 -23.18 9.68 25.99
N MET A 302 -23.90 8.59 25.65
CA MET A 302 -23.86 7.32 26.40
C MET A 302 -22.43 6.81 26.59
N ASP A 303 -21.64 6.76 25.52
CA ASP A 303 -20.31 6.14 25.52
C ASP A 303 -19.34 6.90 26.43
N SER A 304 -19.17 8.21 26.21
CA SER A 304 -18.29 9.05 27.01
C SER A 304 -18.73 9.14 28.47
N SER A 305 -20.05 9.10 28.74
CA SER A 305 -20.58 9.08 30.11
C SER A 305 -20.23 7.78 30.85
N ILE A 306 -20.34 6.63 30.17
CA ILE A 306 -19.97 5.32 30.76
C ILE A 306 -18.47 5.27 31.06
N ILE A 307 -17.64 5.69 30.11
CA ILE A 307 -16.18 5.78 30.32
C ILE A 307 -15.87 6.69 31.50
N THR A 308 -16.48 7.88 31.57
CA THR A 308 -16.24 8.85 32.66
C THR A 308 -16.66 8.27 34.02
N LYS A 309 -17.83 7.63 34.13
CA LYS A 309 -18.30 7.01 35.37
C LYS A 309 -17.36 5.89 35.84
N LEU A 310 -16.93 5.01 34.92
CA LEU A 310 -16.02 3.91 35.24
C LEU A 310 -14.62 4.41 35.57
N ALA A 311 -14.10 5.39 34.83
CA ALA A 311 -12.82 6.02 35.12
C ALA A 311 -12.84 6.69 36.50
N ALA A 312 -13.88 7.45 36.82
CA ALA A 312 -14.02 8.12 38.13
C ALA A 312 -14.11 7.13 39.29
N LYS A 313 -14.66 5.94 39.06
CA LYS A 313 -14.72 4.86 40.05
C LYS A 313 -13.34 4.27 40.38
N TYR A 314 -12.46 4.14 39.39
CA TYR A 314 -11.17 3.45 39.52
C TYR A 314 -9.97 4.38 39.63
N SER A 315 -10.13 5.66 39.31
CA SER A 315 -9.07 6.66 39.43
C SER A 315 -8.74 6.94 40.89
N ALA A 316 -7.45 6.92 41.23
CA ALA A 316 -6.97 7.30 42.56
C ALA A 316 -6.97 8.82 42.79
N SER A 317 -6.96 9.61 41.70
CA SER A 317 -6.93 11.08 41.72
C SER A 317 -8.19 11.67 41.09
N GLN A 318 -8.47 12.94 41.41
CA GLN A 318 -9.56 13.68 40.77
C GLN A 318 -9.33 13.75 39.25
N LEU A 319 -10.26 13.20 38.48
CA LEU A 319 -10.19 13.20 37.02
C LEU A 319 -10.51 14.57 36.45
N THR A 320 -9.81 14.93 35.38
CA THR A 320 -10.15 16.10 34.54
C THR A 320 -11.05 15.66 33.40
N THR A 321 -12.21 16.28 33.25
CA THR A 321 -13.13 16.05 32.12
C THR A 321 -13.14 17.25 31.19
N ILE A 322 -13.09 17.00 29.89
CA ILE A 322 -13.05 18.06 28.86
C ILE A 322 -14.23 17.92 27.93
N THR A 323 -14.93 19.02 27.73
CA THR A 323 -16.06 19.15 26.79
C THR A 323 -15.84 20.37 25.92
N ALA A 324 -16.19 20.30 24.62
CA ALA A 324 -16.40 21.52 23.84
C ALA A 324 -17.89 21.86 23.73
N SER A 325 -18.18 23.14 23.79
CA SER A 325 -19.49 23.75 23.66
C SER A 325 -19.49 24.80 22.54
N PHE A 326 -20.67 25.10 22.01
CA PHE A 326 -20.87 26.03 20.89
C PHE A 326 -21.99 27.01 21.25
N GLU A 327 -22.06 28.16 20.56
CA GLU A 327 -23.12 29.17 20.76
C GLU A 327 -24.53 28.62 20.50
N ASP A 328 -24.68 27.67 19.57
CA ASP A 328 -25.97 27.06 19.25
C ASP A 328 -26.38 26.04 20.34
N GLU A 329 -27.23 26.46 21.27
CA GLU A 329 -27.77 25.62 22.35
C GLU A 329 -28.48 24.35 21.84
N LEU A 330 -29.00 24.34 20.59
CA LEU A 330 -29.63 23.14 20.01
C LEU A 330 -28.61 22.07 19.61
N LEU A 331 -27.34 22.44 19.47
CA LEU A 331 -26.21 21.57 19.14
C LEU A 331 -25.28 21.30 20.33
N SER A 332 -25.32 22.13 21.38
CA SER A 332 -24.42 22.03 22.53
C SER A 332 -24.87 20.96 23.54
N GLU A 333 -24.04 19.92 23.74
CA GLU A 333 -24.22 18.89 24.79
C GLU A 333 -23.66 19.34 26.17
N GLY A 334 -23.12 20.57 26.27
CA GLY A 334 -22.35 21.05 27.42
C GLY A 334 -23.09 21.01 28.76
N LYS A 335 -24.40 21.28 28.79
CA LYS A 335 -25.19 21.28 30.04
C LYS A 335 -25.21 19.91 30.71
N LYS A 336 -25.44 18.83 29.92
CA LYS A 336 -25.46 17.45 30.44
C LYS A 336 -24.09 16.96 30.86
N ALA A 337 -23.06 17.33 30.10
CA ALA A 337 -21.68 17.03 30.45
C ALA A 337 -21.30 17.67 31.79
N ALA A 338 -21.64 18.95 32.00
CA ALA A 338 -21.40 19.66 33.24
C ALA A 338 -22.16 19.05 34.43
N GLU A 339 -23.42 18.66 34.26
CA GLU A 339 -24.22 17.97 35.29
C GLU A 339 -23.58 16.64 35.69
N LEU A 340 -23.17 15.82 34.72
CA LEU A 340 -22.50 14.55 35.01
C LEU A 340 -21.14 14.77 35.68
N ALA A 341 -20.37 15.74 35.21
CA ALA A 341 -19.07 16.07 35.75
C ALA A 341 -19.17 16.53 37.22
N ALA A 342 -20.20 17.32 37.55
CA ALA A 342 -20.51 17.75 38.91
C ALA A 342 -20.91 16.56 39.80
N ASN A 343 -21.79 15.68 39.30
CA ASN A 343 -22.22 14.48 40.03
C ASN A 343 -21.07 13.51 40.33
N LEU A 344 -20.05 13.46 39.47
CA LEU A 344 -18.87 12.61 39.63
C LEU A 344 -17.70 13.32 40.35
N GLY A 345 -17.85 14.60 40.73
CA GLY A 345 -16.80 15.36 41.39
C GLY A 345 -15.54 15.61 40.54
N THR A 346 -15.66 15.58 39.21
CA THR A 346 -14.52 15.75 38.29
C THR A 346 -14.14 17.22 38.12
N ARG A 347 -12.87 17.51 37.82
CA ARG A 347 -12.44 18.84 37.39
C ARG A 347 -12.90 19.06 35.95
N HIS A 348 -14.02 19.75 35.78
CA HIS A 348 -14.62 19.96 34.46
C HIS A 348 -14.04 21.18 33.75
N ILE A 349 -13.66 21.02 32.49
CA ILE A 349 -13.18 22.08 31.60
C ILE A 349 -14.12 22.14 30.39
N ASN A 350 -14.83 23.25 30.25
CA ASN A 350 -15.67 23.51 29.11
C ASN A 350 -14.99 24.51 28.15
N VAL A 351 -14.73 24.07 26.93
CA VAL A 351 -14.10 24.84 25.86
C VAL A 351 -15.19 25.41 24.99
N HIS A 352 -15.36 26.73 24.99
CA HIS A 352 -16.31 27.37 24.08
C HIS A 352 -15.62 27.58 22.72
N LEU A 353 -16.23 27.09 21.64
CA LEU A 353 -15.71 27.21 20.27
C LEU A 353 -16.67 28.01 19.41
N ASP A 354 -16.15 29.04 18.74
CA ASP A 354 -16.91 29.89 17.83
C ASP A 354 -16.42 29.78 16.36
N HIS A 355 -17.02 30.58 15.47
CA HIS A 355 -16.63 30.62 14.05
C HIS A 355 -15.21 31.16 13.84
N ARG A 356 -14.78 32.09 14.70
CA ARG A 356 -13.46 32.72 14.62
C ARG A 356 -12.36 31.71 14.95
N ASP A 357 -12.55 30.90 15.99
CA ASP A 357 -11.64 29.80 16.34
C ASP A 357 -11.42 28.86 15.14
N PHE A 358 -12.51 28.52 14.43
CA PHE A 358 -12.45 27.71 13.23
C PHE A 358 -11.68 28.38 12.10
N THR A 359 -11.98 29.64 11.78
CA THR A 359 -11.31 30.36 10.69
C THR A 359 -9.83 30.60 10.98
N GLU A 360 -9.45 30.95 12.21
CA GLU A 360 -8.05 31.21 12.60
C GLU A 360 -7.19 29.94 12.63
N ASN A 361 -7.79 28.76 12.87
CA ASN A 361 -7.08 27.49 12.90
C ASN A 361 -7.20 26.67 11.61
N LEU A 362 -7.91 27.17 10.59
CA LEU A 362 -8.26 26.41 9.38
C LEU A 362 -7.03 25.82 8.68
N ASP A 363 -5.97 26.63 8.48
CA ASP A 363 -4.74 26.18 7.84
C ASP A 363 -4.01 25.13 8.69
N ARG A 364 -3.93 25.34 10.00
CA ARG A 364 -3.29 24.40 10.93
C ARG A 364 -4.03 23.07 11.00
N ILE A 365 -5.35 23.10 10.92
CA ILE A 365 -6.18 21.89 10.84
C ILE A 365 -5.81 21.09 9.58
N VAL A 366 -5.74 21.72 8.41
CA VAL A 366 -5.34 21.04 7.16
C VAL A 366 -3.91 20.50 7.24
N GLN A 367 -2.96 21.29 7.76
CA GLN A 367 -1.57 20.85 7.99
C GLN A 367 -1.47 19.67 8.94
N SER A 368 -2.37 19.60 9.94
CA SER A 368 -2.34 18.54 10.93
C SER A 368 -2.80 17.20 10.33
N MET A 369 -3.68 17.16 9.33
CA MET A 369 -4.36 15.94 8.86
C MET A 369 -3.45 14.77 8.42
N ASP A 370 -2.20 15.01 8.00
CA ASP A 370 -1.27 14.06 7.31
C ASP A 370 -1.82 13.52 5.98
N GLN A 371 -3.08 13.10 5.95
CA GLN A 371 -3.84 12.68 4.77
C GLN A 371 -5.28 13.24 4.82
N PRO A 372 -5.90 13.56 3.67
CA PRO A 372 -7.24 14.13 3.61
C PRO A 372 -8.30 13.33 4.39
N SER A 373 -9.11 14.07 5.16
CA SER A 373 -10.30 13.56 5.83
C SER A 373 -11.43 14.57 5.86
N VAL A 374 -12.67 14.06 5.98
CA VAL A 374 -13.86 14.89 6.26
C VAL A 374 -14.24 14.95 7.74
N ASP A 375 -13.42 14.37 8.62
CA ASP A 375 -13.65 14.32 10.07
C ASP A 375 -12.42 14.82 10.86
N GLY A 376 -12.55 14.87 12.19
CA GLY A 376 -11.44 15.12 13.12
C GLY A 376 -11.20 16.58 13.53
N VAL A 377 -11.82 17.56 12.86
CA VAL A 377 -11.76 18.99 13.26
C VAL A 377 -12.20 19.19 14.71
N ASN A 378 -13.20 18.43 15.15
CA ASN A 378 -13.67 18.44 16.53
C ASN A 378 -12.63 17.92 17.52
N THR A 379 -11.87 16.89 17.12
CA THR A 379 -10.81 16.26 17.90
C THR A 379 -9.61 17.17 18.04
N TYR A 380 -9.26 17.94 16.99
CA TYR A 380 -8.23 18.98 17.05
C TYR A 380 -8.47 19.94 18.22
N PHE A 381 -9.68 20.50 18.33
CA PHE A 381 -9.97 21.49 19.38
C PHE A 381 -9.99 20.90 20.79
N VAL A 382 -10.56 19.69 20.99
CA VAL A 382 -10.54 19.08 22.34
C VAL A 382 -9.16 18.58 22.74
N ALA A 383 -8.34 18.14 21.79
CA ALA A 383 -6.95 17.78 22.06
C ALA A 383 -6.11 19.00 22.40
N LYS A 384 -6.30 20.12 21.68
CA LYS A 384 -5.69 21.41 22.01
C LYS A 384 -6.00 21.82 23.44
N ALA A 385 -7.28 21.75 23.84
CA ALA A 385 -7.68 22.08 25.20
C ALA A 385 -7.12 21.12 26.25
N ALA A 386 -7.00 19.83 25.94
CA ALA A 386 -6.35 18.86 26.82
C ALA A 386 -4.88 19.20 27.06
N TYR A 387 -4.16 19.51 25.98
CA TYR A 387 -2.77 19.96 26.04
C TYR A 387 -2.61 21.24 26.86
N GLU A 388 -3.42 22.27 26.59
CA GLU A 388 -3.41 23.55 27.34
C GLU A 388 -3.77 23.36 28.83
N SER A 389 -4.48 22.29 29.16
CA SER A 389 -4.81 21.91 30.54
C SER A 389 -3.72 21.06 31.23
N GLY A 390 -2.60 20.78 30.55
CA GLY A 390 -1.48 20.01 31.06
C GLY A 390 -1.67 18.49 31.02
N LEU A 391 -2.65 17.98 30.27
CA LEU A 391 -2.86 16.54 30.10
C LEU A 391 -1.98 15.99 28.97
N LYS A 392 -1.38 14.83 29.20
CA LYS A 392 -0.70 14.04 28.17
C LYS A 392 -1.50 12.83 27.71
N VAL A 393 -2.45 12.36 28.53
CA VAL A 393 -3.27 11.17 28.25
C VAL A 393 -4.74 11.48 28.48
N VAL A 394 -5.59 11.05 27.55
CA VAL A 394 -7.05 11.19 27.65
C VAL A 394 -7.78 9.92 27.20
N LEU A 395 -8.86 9.57 27.88
CA LEU A 395 -9.77 8.51 27.45
C LEU A 395 -10.87 9.06 26.54
N SER A 396 -11.23 8.29 25.51
CA SER A 396 -12.33 8.58 24.60
C SER A 396 -13.33 7.42 24.53
N GLY A 397 -14.61 7.76 24.35
CA GLY A 397 -15.69 6.81 24.11
C GLY A 397 -15.76 6.26 22.68
N LEU A 398 -14.77 6.56 21.84
CA LEU A 398 -14.69 6.12 20.45
C LEU A 398 -14.66 4.60 20.34
N GLY A 399 -15.33 4.05 19.32
CA GLY A 399 -15.50 2.60 19.13
C GLY A 399 -16.82 2.05 19.66
N GLY A 400 -17.46 2.75 20.61
CA GLY A 400 -18.72 2.33 21.22
C GLY A 400 -19.89 2.27 20.22
N ASP A 401 -19.94 3.14 19.23
CA ASP A 401 -20.98 3.10 18.19
C ASP A 401 -20.78 1.98 17.17
N GLU A 402 -19.54 1.69 16.83
CA GLU A 402 -19.18 0.73 15.78
C GLU A 402 -19.41 -0.70 16.25
N ILE A 403 -19.01 -1.03 17.48
CA ILE A 403 -19.13 -2.39 18.00
C ILE A 403 -20.54 -2.70 18.55
N PHE A 404 -21.24 -1.70 19.09
CA PHE A 404 -22.62 -1.84 19.61
C PHE A 404 -23.71 -1.36 18.64
N TRP A 405 -23.35 -1.02 17.39
CA TRP A 405 -24.28 -0.62 16.31
C TRP A 405 -25.17 0.59 16.66
N GLY A 406 -24.54 1.63 17.19
CA GLY A 406 -25.20 2.85 17.68
C GLY A 406 -25.73 3.80 16.61
N TYR A 407 -25.33 3.65 15.35
CA TYR A 407 -25.71 4.55 14.28
C TYR A 407 -27.15 4.37 13.78
N SER A 408 -27.80 5.47 13.41
CA SER A 408 -29.20 5.45 12.94
C SER A 408 -29.41 4.69 11.63
N HIS A 409 -28.36 4.51 10.81
CA HIS A 409 -28.47 3.77 9.55
C HIS A 409 -28.68 2.26 9.75
N PHE A 410 -28.32 1.68 10.91
CA PHE A 410 -28.63 0.27 11.23
C PHE A 410 -30.14 0.03 11.22
N LYS A 411 -30.95 1.04 11.61
CA LYS A 411 -32.42 0.99 11.52
C LYS A 411 -32.93 1.03 10.07
N ARG A 412 -32.16 1.61 9.13
CA ARG A 412 -32.52 1.76 7.70
C ARG A 412 -32.15 0.55 6.85
N MET A 413 -31.35 -0.38 7.39
CA MET A 413 -30.85 -1.53 6.66
C MET A 413 -31.96 -2.45 6.13
N ASN A 414 -33.04 -2.65 6.88
CA ASN A 414 -34.15 -3.50 6.45
C ASN A 414 -34.74 -3.03 5.12
N TYR A 415 -35.03 -1.72 5.00
CA TYR A 415 -35.55 -1.15 3.75
C TYR A 415 -34.54 -1.26 2.61
N LEU A 416 -33.27 -0.98 2.89
CA LEU A 416 -32.22 -1.02 1.88
C LEU A 416 -31.96 -2.46 1.42
N SER A 417 -32.09 -3.46 2.30
CA SER A 417 -31.93 -4.87 1.97
C SER A 417 -32.96 -5.34 0.95
N ILE A 418 -34.19 -4.82 1.02
CA ILE A 418 -35.26 -5.09 0.06
C ILE A 418 -34.94 -4.42 -1.29
N LEU A 419 -34.56 -3.13 -1.26
CA LEU A 419 -34.21 -2.36 -2.46
C LEU A 419 -32.96 -2.90 -3.19
N SER A 420 -32.10 -3.63 -2.50
CA SER A 420 -30.85 -4.17 -3.06
C SER A 420 -31.02 -5.50 -3.80
N ARG A 421 -32.24 -6.05 -3.85
CA ARG A 421 -32.55 -7.29 -4.57
C ARG A 421 -32.98 -7.00 -6.01
N PRO A 422 -32.58 -7.80 -7.01
CA PRO A 422 -33.12 -7.69 -8.37
C PRO A 422 -34.64 -8.01 -8.37
N PRO A 423 -35.46 -7.35 -9.21
CA PRO A 423 -35.13 -6.28 -10.16
C PRO A 423 -35.10 -4.86 -9.56
N LEU A 424 -35.55 -4.69 -8.30
CA LEU A 424 -35.63 -3.38 -7.63
C LEU A 424 -34.29 -2.65 -7.58
N ARG A 425 -33.20 -3.40 -7.41
CA ARG A 425 -31.81 -2.91 -7.46
C ARG A 425 -31.53 -2.08 -8.70
N THR A 426 -31.92 -2.59 -9.88
CA THR A 426 -31.68 -1.94 -11.17
C THR A 426 -32.55 -0.71 -11.33
N ALA A 427 -33.84 -0.79 -10.97
CA ALA A 427 -34.76 0.34 -11.03
C ALA A 427 -34.32 1.49 -10.11
N ALA A 428 -33.89 1.17 -8.89
CA ALA A 428 -33.37 2.14 -7.92
C ALA A 428 -32.08 2.81 -8.42
N ALA A 429 -31.18 2.06 -9.04
CA ALA A 429 -29.96 2.62 -9.64
C ALA A 429 -30.26 3.59 -10.79
N ILE A 430 -31.24 3.27 -11.65
CA ILE A 430 -31.70 4.15 -12.74
C ILE A 430 -32.35 5.42 -12.17
N LEU A 431 -33.21 5.29 -11.15
CA LEU A 431 -33.77 6.45 -10.44
C LEU A 431 -32.68 7.35 -9.86
N GLY A 432 -31.61 6.75 -9.34
CA GLY A 432 -30.41 7.47 -8.89
C GLY A 432 -29.77 8.32 -10.00
N ASP A 433 -29.77 7.86 -11.26
CA ASP A 433 -29.29 8.66 -12.41
C ASP A 433 -30.11 9.91 -12.65
N PHE A 434 -31.43 9.78 -12.71
CA PHE A 434 -32.31 10.91 -12.89
C PHE A 434 -32.23 11.89 -11.72
N ALA A 435 -32.21 11.38 -10.49
CA ALA A 435 -32.11 12.19 -9.28
C ALA A 435 -30.80 12.99 -9.23
N ASN A 436 -29.66 12.39 -9.57
CA ASN A 436 -28.38 13.09 -9.61
C ASN A 436 -28.36 14.17 -10.72
N LYS A 437 -28.89 13.88 -11.91
CA LYS A 437 -29.05 14.88 -12.98
C LYS A 437 -29.91 16.06 -12.54
N ALA A 438 -30.94 15.82 -11.74
CA ALA A 438 -31.82 16.83 -11.16
C ALA A 438 -31.26 17.54 -9.92
N GLY A 439 -29.99 17.33 -9.55
CA GLY A 439 -29.36 17.98 -8.38
C GLY A 439 -29.86 17.47 -7.02
N ARG A 440 -30.49 16.29 -6.97
CA ARG A 440 -30.96 15.64 -5.73
C ARG A 440 -29.90 14.66 -5.19
N ALA A 441 -28.79 15.18 -4.68
CA ALA A 441 -27.60 14.41 -4.30
C ALA A 441 -27.90 13.20 -3.38
N ARG A 442 -28.78 13.35 -2.38
CA ARG A 442 -29.14 12.26 -1.44
C ARG A 442 -29.80 11.07 -2.14
N LEU A 443 -30.72 11.31 -3.08
CA LEU A 443 -31.35 10.27 -3.88
C LEU A 443 -30.41 9.76 -4.99
N GLY A 444 -29.50 10.60 -5.46
CA GLY A 444 -28.45 10.24 -6.41
C GLY A 444 -27.54 9.10 -5.93
N LYS A 445 -27.38 8.93 -4.61
CA LYS A 445 -26.60 7.82 -4.03
C LYS A 445 -27.14 6.44 -4.39
N LEU A 446 -28.41 6.29 -4.77
CA LEU A 446 -28.97 4.99 -5.20
C LEU A 446 -28.21 4.39 -6.39
N LYS A 447 -27.45 5.18 -7.16
CA LYS A 447 -26.53 4.68 -8.19
C LYS A 447 -25.51 3.66 -7.69
N PHE A 448 -25.10 3.74 -6.42
CA PHE A 448 -24.17 2.79 -5.83
C PHE A 448 -24.70 1.36 -5.85
N LEU A 449 -26.03 1.16 -5.96
CA LEU A 449 -26.62 -0.16 -6.15
C LEU A 449 -26.20 -0.83 -7.46
N ARG A 450 -25.46 -0.17 -8.37
CA ARG A 450 -24.78 -0.86 -9.48
C ARG A 450 -23.59 -1.70 -9.04
N LEU A 451 -23.00 -1.39 -7.90
CA LEU A 451 -21.92 -2.19 -7.32
C LEU A 451 -22.49 -3.47 -6.71
N ASP A 452 -21.76 -4.57 -6.85
CA ASP A 452 -22.18 -5.88 -6.38
C ASP A 452 -21.97 -6.09 -4.87
N GLY A 453 -22.75 -7.01 -4.31
CA GLY A 453 -22.69 -7.37 -2.89
C GLY A 453 -23.02 -6.21 -1.94
N ILE A 454 -22.46 -6.29 -0.74
CA ILE A 454 -22.66 -5.32 0.34
C ILE A 454 -22.11 -3.90 0.05
N ILE A 455 -21.15 -3.77 -0.87
CA ILE A 455 -20.46 -2.50 -1.14
C ILE A 455 -21.45 -1.44 -1.64
N GLY A 456 -22.36 -1.80 -2.54
CA GLY A 456 -23.37 -0.88 -3.06
C GLY A 456 -24.25 -0.28 -1.96
N PRO A 457 -24.97 -1.10 -1.18
CA PRO A 457 -25.77 -0.64 -0.04
C PRO A 457 -24.96 0.14 1.01
N TYR A 458 -23.74 -0.30 1.30
CA TYR A 458 -22.85 0.43 2.22
C TYR A 458 -22.59 1.85 1.72
N CYS A 459 -22.22 2.01 0.45
CA CYS A 459 -21.98 3.32 -0.16
C CYS A 459 -23.26 4.17 -0.32
N VAL A 460 -24.46 3.56 -0.41
CA VAL A 460 -25.71 4.34 -0.34
C VAL A 460 -25.82 5.08 1.01
N LEU A 461 -25.43 4.41 2.10
CA LEU A 461 -25.52 4.95 3.46
C LEU A 461 -24.35 5.87 3.80
N ARG A 462 -23.12 5.45 3.46
CA ARG A 462 -21.86 6.11 3.87
C ARG A 462 -21.18 6.92 2.75
N GLY A 463 -21.39 6.57 1.48
CA GLY A 463 -20.65 7.17 0.37
C GLY A 463 -20.89 8.67 0.20
N LEU A 464 -19.84 9.44 -0.05
CA LEU A 464 -19.87 10.91 -0.14
C LEU A 464 -20.22 11.41 -1.55
N PHE A 465 -19.42 11.00 -2.56
CA PHE A 465 -19.66 11.24 -3.98
C PHE A 465 -19.82 9.92 -4.75
N THR A 466 -20.79 9.85 -5.67
CA THR A 466 -20.98 8.71 -6.58
C THR A 466 -19.83 8.60 -7.58
N PRO A 467 -19.57 7.42 -8.20
CA PRO A 467 -18.46 7.27 -9.13
C PRO A 467 -18.48 8.27 -10.31
N SER A 468 -19.67 8.65 -10.77
CA SER A 468 -19.83 9.69 -11.79
C SER A 468 -19.43 11.08 -11.27
N GLU A 469 -19.79 11.42 -10.03
CA GLU A 469 -19.42 12.73 -9.45
C GLU A 469 -17.92 12.78 -9.15
N VAL A 470 -17.32 11.68 -8.70
CA VAL A 470 -15.86 11.57 -8.53
C VAL A 470 -15.14 11.77 -9.87
N ARG A 471 -15.61 11.12 -10.94
CA ARG A 471 -15.09 11.34 -12.29
C ARG A 471 -15.25 12.79 -12.73
N ASP A 472 -16.41 13.40 -12.50
CA ASP A 472 -16.67 14.78 -12.92
C ASP A 472 -15.80 15.78 -12.12
N LEU A 473 -15.58 15.57 -10.82
CA LEU A 473 -14.71 16.40 -9.98
C LEU A 473 -13.23 16.24 -10.32
N LEU A 474 -12.80 15.00 -10.56
CA LEU A 474 -11.42 14.72 -10.87
C LEU A 474 -11.10 14.92 -12.35
N ASP A 475 -12.07 14.94 -13.28
CA ASP A 475 -11.89 14.85 -14.75
C ASP A 475 -11.09 13.61 -15.22
N CYS A 476 -11.28 12.45 -14.58
CA CYS A 476 -10.71 11.17 -15.03
C CYS A 476 -11.63 9.99 -14.72
N ASP A 477 -11.63 9.01 -15.63
CA ASP A 477 -12.17 7.69 -15.34
C ASP A 477 -11.18 6.83 -14.57
N GLY A 478 -11.73 5.85 -13.85
CA GLY A 478 -10.99 4.66 -13.48
C GLY A 478 -11.68 3.87 -12.37
N PRO A 479 -10.98 2.87 -11.82
CA PRO A 479 -11.59 1.86 -10.98
C PRO A 479 -12.16 2.41 -9.66
N PHE A 480 -13.14 1.67 -9.15
CA PHE A 480 -13.79 1.97 -7.88
C PHE A 480 -12.83 1.64 -6.72
N PRO A 481 -12.66 2.53 -5.72
CA PRO A 481 -11.61 2.39 -4.70
C PRO A 481 -11.75 1.18 -3.77
N LEU A 482 -12.88 0.47 -3.78
CA LEU A 482 -13.12 -0.75 -2.98
C LEU A 482 -13.33 -2.00 -3.85
N GLU A 483 -12.83 -2.01 -5.09
CA GLU A 483 -12.96 -3.17 -6.00
C GLU A 483 -12.33 -4.46 -5.46
N ASP A 484 -11.40 -4.34 -4.50
CA ASP A 484 -10.68 -5.46 -3.90
C ASP A 484 -11.49 -6.20 -2.82
N LEU A 485 -12.56 -5.57 -2.31
CA LEU A 485 -13.42 -6.21 -1.33
C LEU A 485 -14.28 -7.27 -2.02
N LYS A 486 -14.18 -8.51 -1.53
CA LYS A 486 -15.02 -9.61 -2.03
C LYS A 486 -16.50 -9.26 -1.82
N PRO A 487 -17.38 -9.48 -2.82
CA PRO A 487 -18.81 -9.32 -2.63
C PRO A 487 -19.29 -10.24 -1.51
N GLN A 488 -19.93 -9.67 -0.49
CA GLN A 488 -20.57 -10.40 0.60
C GLN A 488 -22.07 -10.10 0.64
N GLN A 489 -22.82 -10.97 1.31
CA GLN A 489 -24.23 -10.75 1.58
C GLN A 489 -24.41 -9.52 2.49
N PHE A 490 -25.43 -8.71 2.19
CA PHE A 490 -25.77 -7.55 3.00
C PHE A 490 -26.59 -7.96 4.23
N THR A 491 -25.95 -8.01 5.40
CA THR A 491 -26.55 -8.26 6.73
C THR A 491 -26.06 -7.22 7.74
N ALA A 492 -26.66 -7.18 8.94
CA ALA A 492 -26.24 -6.26 10.00
C ALA A 492 -24.79 -6.51 10.45
N GLU A 493 -24.41 -7.79 10.50
CA GLU A 493 -23.09 -8.26 10.91
C GLU A 493 -22.03 -7.86 9.89
N THR A 494 -22.25 -8.16 8.60
CA THR A 494 -21.30 -7.79 7.55
C THR A 494 -21.21 -6.28 7.38
N PHE A 495 -22.30 -5.54 7.60
CA PHE A 495 -22.29 -4.08 7.62
C PHE A 495 -21.53 -3.53 8.83
N GLY A 496 -21.75 -4.07 10.03
CA GLY A 496 -21.01 -3.69 11.24
C GLY A 496 -19.52 -3.95 11.12
N ARG A 497 -19.12 -5.04 10.45
CA ARG A 497 -17.72 -5.30 10.11
C ARG A 497 -17.15 -4.23 9.17
N LEU A 498 -17.89 -3.79 8.14
CA LEU A 498 -17.44 -2.69 7.28
C LEU A 498 -17.38 -1.35 8.02
N GLU A 499 -18.25 -1.10 9.00
CA GLU A 499 -18.13 0.08 9.86
C GLU A 499 -16.82 0.09 10.65
N ILE A 500 -16.35 -1.08 11.11
CA ILE A 500 -15.02 -1.22 11.70
C ILE A 500 -13.94 -1.01 10.61
N GLU A 501 -13.92 -1.84 9.56
CA GLU A 501 -12.84 -1.89 8.57
C GLU A 501 -12.70 -0.62 7.71
N LEU A 502 -13.80 0.05 7.38
CA LEU A 502 -13.82 1.18 6.44
C LEU A 502 -14.01 2.54 7.10
N TYR A 503 -14.74 2.62 8.22
CA TYR A 503 -15.03 3.90 8.88
C TYR A 503 -14.19 4.10 10.15
N LEU A 504 -14.25 3.17 11.12
CA LEU A 504 -13.50 3.26 12.37
C LEU A 504 -11.99 3.37 12.12
N GLN A 505 -11.44 2.40 11.38
CA GLN A 505 -10.00 2.28 11.17
C GLN A 505 -9.44 3.40 10.29
N ASN A 506 -10.10 3.70 9.16
CA ASN A 506 -9.55 4.63 8.16
C ASN A 506 -9.91 6.09 8.40
N GLN A 507 -10.90 6.38 9.25
CA GLN A 507 -11.35 7.75 9.51
C GLN A 507 -11.22 8.09 10.99
N LEU A 508 -12.06 7.48 11.84
CA LEU A 508 -12.18 7.90 13.25
C LEU A 508 -10.86 7.75 14.02
N LEU A 509 -10.24 6.56 13.99
CA LEU A 509 -9.01 6.28 14.72
C LEU A 509 -7.82 7.06 14.17
N ARG A 510 -7.66 7.06 12.84
CA ARG A 510 -6.58 7.80 12.18
C ARG A 510 -6.65 9.30 12.49
N ASP A 511 -7.81 9.91 12.29
CA ASP A 511 -7.98 11.34 12.49
C ASP A 511 -7.83 11.70 13.98
N THR A 512 -8.33 10.84 14.88
CA THR A 512 -8.12 11.02 16.32
C THR A 512 -6.64 10.99 16.69
N ASP A 513 -5.88 9.99 16.22
CA ASP A 513 -4.45 9.90 16.50
C ASP A 513 -3.70 11.13 15.96
N VAL A 514 -3.90 11.48 14.69
CA VAL A 514 -3.16 12.57 14.06
C VAL A 514 -3.50 13.94 14.68
N PHE A 515 -4.78 14.24 14.92
CA PHE A 515 -5.16 15.52 15.51
C PHE A 515 -4.81 15.62 17.00
N SER A 516 -4.85 14.51 17.74
CA SER A 516 -4.40 14.53 19.14
C SER A 516 -2.89 14.65 19.26
N MET A 517 -2.13 13.98 18.39
CA MET A 517 -0.69 14.08 18.32
C MET A 517 -0.20 15.43 17.79
N ALA A 518 -0.98 16.15 16.99
CA ALA A 518 -0.69 17.56 16.66
C ALA A 518 -0.58 18.45 17.93
N HIS A 519 -1.15 18.00 19.04
CA HIS A 519 -1.06 18.63 20.36
C HIS A 519 -0.36 17.74 21.41
N SER A 520 0.40 16.72 20.99
CA SER A 520 1.14 15.82 21.90
C SER A 520 0.26 15.16 22.98
N VAL A 521 -0.98 14.79 22.67
CA VAL A 521 -1.93 14.12 23.59
C VAL A 521 -2.22 12.68 23.15
N GLU A 522 -1.93 11.70 23.99
CA GLU A 522 -2.32 10.31 23.78
C GLU A 522 -3.82 10.11 24.03
N VAL A 523 -4.57 9.70 23.00
CA VAL A 523 -5.95 9.25 23.16
C VAL A 523 -6.01 7.74 23.28
N ARG A 524 -6.64 7.26 24.36
CA ARG A 524 -6.92 5.84 24.65
C ARG A 524 -8.40 5.54 24.41
N VAL A 525 -8.70 4.34 23.91
CA VAL A 525 -10.04 3.96 23.41
C VAL A 525 -10.53 2.65 24.04
N PRO A 526 -11.00 2.66 25.30
CA PRO A 526 -11.28 1.43 26.06
C PRO A 526 -12.35 0.51 25.44
N PHE A 527 -13.27 1.05 24.64
CA PHE A 527 -14.23 0.21 23.91
C PHE A 527 -13.57 -0.71 22.87
N LEU A 528 -12.37 -0.38 22.42
CA LEU A 528 -11.61 -1.14 21.41
C LEU A 528 -10.56 -2.07 22.04
N ASP A 529 -10.74 -2.42 23.31
CA ASP A 529 -10.05 -3.57 23.86
C ASP A 529 -10.49 -4.84 23.11
N HIS A 530 -9.54 -5.56 22.53
CA HIS A 530 -9.84 -6.71 21.69
C HIS A 530 -10.66 -7.80 22.39
N LEU A 531 -10.49 -8.02 23.70
CA LEU A 531 -11.27 -9.02 24.42
C LEU A 531 -12.75 -8.62 24.52
N LEU A 532 -13.01 -7.32 24.74
CA LEU A 532 -14.37 -6.77 24.73
C LEU A 532 -14.97 -6.85 23.31
N VAL A 533 -14.21 -6.46 22.29
CA VAL A 533 -14.70 -6.46 20.91
C VAL A 533 -14.97 -7.89 20.42
N GLU A 534 -14.08 -8.84 20.69
CA GLU A 534 -14.26 -10.24 20.32
C GLU A 534 -15.57 -10.80 20.90
N HIS A 535 -15.84 -10.51 22.18
CA HIS A 535 -17.09 -10.87 22.82
C HIS A 535 -18.29 -10.17 22.17
N VAL A 536 -18.30 -8.84 22.06
CA VAL A 536 -19.45 -8.07 21.53
C VAL A 536 -19.76 -8.39 20.06
N CYS A 537 -18.75 -8.68 19.25
CA CYS A 537 -18.94 -9.13 17.86
C CYS A 537 -19.48 -10.57 17.79
N SER A 538 -19.11 -11.44 18.75
CA SER A 538 -19.64 -12.81 18.81
C SER A 538 -21.11 -12.90 19.25
N VAL A 539 -21.62 -11.87 19.95
CA VAL A 539 -23.00 -11.81 20.46
C VAL A 539 -24.03 -11.66 19.33
N PRO A 540 -25.20 -12.34 19.38
CA PRO A 540 -26.26 -12.21 18.38
C PRO A 540 -26.67 -10.75 18.11
N GLY A 541 -26.80 -10.39 16.84
CA GLY A 541 -27.16 -9.02 16.43
C GLY A 541 -28.49 -8.52 17.01
N ALA A 542 -29.43 -9.42 17.31
CA ALA A 542 -30.69 -9.11 17.97
C ALA A 542 -30.52 -8.48 19.37
N TYR A 543 -29.40 -8.72 20.05
CA TYR A 543 -29.13 -8.12 21.36
C TYR A 543 -28.52 -6.72 21.26
N LYS A 544 -28.07 -6.33 20.05
CA LYS A 544 -27.46 -5.01 19.77
C LYS A 544 -28.44 -4.04 19.11
N LEU A 545 -29.54 -4.52 18.53
CA LEU A 545 -30.54 -3.68 17.87
C LEU A 545 -31.87 -3.66 18.63
N SER A 546 -32.41 -2.47 18.85
CA SER A 546 -33.77 -2.28 19.36
C SER A 546 -34.45 -1.11 18.65
N ARG A 547 -35.79 -1.17 18.55
CA ARG A 547 -36.58 -0.06 18.00
C ARG A 547 -36.54 1.17 18.91
N ASN A 548 -36.59 0.93 20.23
CA ASN A 548 -36.83 1.96 21.24
C ASN A 548 -35.56 2.34 22.02
N ILE A 549 -34.61 1.42 22.19
CA ILE A 549 -33.40 1.62 23.00
C ILE A 549 -32.19 1.69 22.06
N GLN A 550 -31.36 2.72 22.20
CA GLN A 550 -30.07 2.81 21.51
C GLN A 550 -29.05 1.94 22.27
N LYS A 551 -28.27 1.12 21.54
CA LYS A 551 -27.26 0.20 22.10
C LYS A 551 -27.77 -0.59 23.34
N PRO A 552 -28.85 -1.38 23.20
CA PRO A 552 -29.48 -2.08 24.32
C PRO A 552 -28.51 -2.93 25.16
N LEU A 553 -27.57 -3.64 24.54
CA LEU A 553 -26.55 -4.41 25.25
C LEU A 553 -25.66 -3.52 26.14
N LEU A 554 -25.14 -2.41 25.61
CA LEU A 554 -24.30 -1.48 26.36
C LEU A 554 -25.08 -0.80 27.49
N ALA A 555 -26.28 -0.30 27.18
CA ALA A 555 -27.13 0.37 28.15
C ALA A 555 -27.43 -0.53 29.36
N ARG A 556 -27.76 -1.81 29.12
CA ARG A 556 -28.00 -2.78 30.20
C ARG A 556 -26.74 -3.16 30.96
N SER A 557 -25.59 -3.27 30.27
CA SER A 557 -24.31 -3.61 30.90
C SER A 557 -23.79 -2.49 31.80
N ALA A 558 -24.11 -1.24 31.48
CA ALA A 558 -23.72 -0.07 32.28
C ALA A 558 -24.73 0.33 33.37
N SER A 559 -25.93 -0.24 33.36
CA SER A 559 -26.97 0.06 34.35
C SER A 559 -26.72 -0.72 35.64
N ASP A 560 -26.67 -0.05 36.79
CA ASP A 560 -26.69 -0.71 38.11
C ASP A 560 -28.14 -1.05 38.48
N GLY A 561 -28.73 -1.97 37.72
CA GLY A 561 -29.99 -2.64 38.06
C GLY A 561 -31.30 -1.85 37.86
N ASN A 562 -31.34 -0.50 37.90
CA ASN A 562 -32.64 0.21 37.94
C ASN A 562 -32.74 1.60 37.25
N ALA A 563 -31.78 2.04 36.44
CA ALA A 563 -31.87 3.35 35.77
C ALA A 563 -31.85 3.23 34.24
N THR A 564 -32.98 2.84 33.64
CA THR A 564 -33.21 2.97 32.18
C THR A 564 -33.63 4.39 31.75
N ALA A 565 -33.74 5.33 32.69
CA ALA A 565 -34.33 6.65 32.43
C ALA A 565 -33.26 7.75 32.35
N SER A 566 -32.86 8.07 31.11
CA SER A 566 -32.37 9.38 30.59
C SER A 566 -31.21 9.29 29.59
N LEU A 567 -30.96 8.13 28.98
CA LEU A 567 -29.98 8.00 27.88
C LEU A 567 -30.61 8.51 26.57
N VAL A 568 -30.68 9.84 26.46
CA VAL A 568 -31.25 10.62 25.36
C VAL A 568 -30.58 10.29 24.02
N SER A 569 -31.33 10.44 22.92
CA SER A 569 -30.85 10.27 21.56
C SER A 569 -29.57 11.06 21.28
N LYS A 570 -28.58 10.36 20.73
CA LYS A 570 -27.32 10.89 20.20
C LYS A 570 -27.50 12.17 19.38
N LYS A 571 -26.90 13.28 19.82
CA LYS A 571 -26.44 14.36 18.94
C LYS A 571 -24.92 14.34 19.07
N GLY A 572 -24.22 13.62 18.20
CA GLY A 572 -22.76 13.49 18.33
C GLY A 572 -22.07 14.86 18.42
N PHE A 573 -20.82 14.86 18.84
CA PHE A 573 -19.93 16.03 18.95
C PHE A 573 -19.74 16.74 17.58
N THR A 574 -20.79 17.46 17.15
CA THR A 574 -21.01 17.91 15.77
C THR A 574 -20.81 19.42 15.72
N LEU A 575 -19.70 19.84 15.14
CA LEU A 575 -19.44 21.25 14.87
C LEU A 575 -20.52 21.81 13.91
N PRO A 576 -20.91 23.10 14.03
CA PRO A 576 -21.82 23.76 13.11
C PRO A 576 -21.13 24.09 11.76
N MET A 577 -20.45 23.09 11.17
CA MET A 577 -19.67 23.19 9.92
C MET A 577 -20.47 23.80 8.77
N HIS A 578 -21.77 23.51 8.69
CA HIS A 578 -22.61 24.09 7.64
C HIS A 578 -22.68 25.62 7.74
N THR A 579 -22.83 26.16 8.95
CA THR A 579 -22.87 27.60 9.20
C THR A 579 -21.47 28.20 9.05
N TRP A 580 -20.45 27.58 9.64
CA TRP A 580 -19.07 28.07 9.57
C TRP A 580 -18.53 28.11 8.14
N LEU A 581 -18.72 27.07 7.34
CA LEU A 581 -18.27 27.06 5.94
C LEU A 581 -19.01 28.08 5.07
N ARG A 582 -20.30 28.34 5.35
CA ARG A 582 -21.06 29.37 4.63
C ARG A 582 -20.52 30.78 4.90
N ASN A 583 -19.99 31.02 6.11
CA ASN A 583 -19.51 32.31 6.57
C ASN A 583 -17.98 32.47 6.41
N THR A 584 -17.31 31.58 5.67
CA THR A 584 -15.86 31.62 5.45
C THR A 584 -15.57 31.81 3.94
N PRO A 585 -15.44 33.06 3.44
CA PRO A 585 -15.26 33.35 2.01
C PRO A 585 -14.03 32.66 1.39
N THR A 586 -12.94 32.54 2.16
CA THR A 586 -11.68 31.92 1.73
C THR A 586 -11.84 30.47 1.27
N VAL A 587 -12.84 29.74 1.76
CA VAL A 587 -13.14 28.37 1.32
C VAL A 587 -13.41 28.32 -0.19
N MET A 588 -14.16 29.29 -0.71
CA MET A 588 -14.48 29.33 -2.13
C MET A 588 -13.29 29.76 -2.98
N GLU A 589 -12.53 30.74 -2.50
CA GLU A 589 -11.32 31.23 -3.18
C GLU A 589 -10.28 30.12 -3.35
N VAL A 590 -10.11 29.26 -2.34
CA VAL A 590 -9.21 28.11 -2.39
C VAL A 590 -9.72 27.03 -3.35
N ILE A 591 -11.03 26.74 -3.36
CA ILE A 591 -11.62 25.77 -4.28
C ILE A 591 -11.47 26.21 -5.75
N ASP A 592 -11.70 27.49 -6.04
CA ASP A 592 -11.61 28.03 -7.42
C ASP A 592 -10.18 28.00 -7.99
N LYS A 593 -9.15 27.94 -7.14
CA LYS A 593 -7.73 27.83 -7.53
C LYS A 593 -7.23 26.38 -7.61
N SER A 594 -8.09 25.41 -7.36
CA SER A 594 -7.68 24.02 -7.15
C SER A 594 -7.55 23.19 -8.44
N PRO A 595 -6.85 22.04 -8.38
CA PRO A 595 -6.78 21.07 -9.49
C PRO A 595 -8.09 20.30 -9.79
N LEU A 596 -9.17 20.58 -9.08
CA LEU A 596 -10.49 19.97 -9.34
C LEU A 596 -11.17 20.63 -10.55
N ASP A 597 -12.05 19.90 -11.23
CA ASP A 597 -12.83 20.47 -12.33
C ASP A 597 -13.65 21.67 -11.85
N LEU A 598 -13.43 22.82 -12.48
CA LEU A 598 -14.01 24.08 -12.08
C LEU A 598 -15.54 24.08 -12.20
N ARG A 599 -16.08 23.41 -13.23
CA ARG A 599 -17.53 23.35 -13.45
C ARG A 599 -18.21 22.49 -12.39
N ALA A 600 -17.64 21.32 -12.08
CA ALA A 600 -18.12 20.42 -11.04
C ALA A 600 -18.03 21.08 -9.65
N SER A 601 -16.92 21.77 -9.36
CA SER A 601 -16.67 22.45 -8.09
C SER A 601 -17.65 23.62 -7.87
N ARG A 602 -17.88 24.47 -8.90
CA ARG A 602 -18.88 25.55 -8.83
C ARG A 602 -20.30 25.03 -8.68
N LYS A 603 -20.65 23.93 -9.36
CA LYS A 603 -21.95 23.26 -9.17
C LYS A 603 -22.12 22.83 -7.72
N LEU A 604 -21.13 22.14 -7.15
CA LEU A 604 -21.14 21.69 -5.75
C LEU A 604 -21.33 22.86 -4.77
N ALA A 605 -20.61 23.96 -4.96
CA ALA A 605 -20.74 25.16 -4.13
C ALA A 605 -22.14 25.78 -4.22
N SER A 606 -22.73 25.83 -5.43
CA SER A 606 -24.10 26.33 -5.63
C SER A 606 -25.15 25.46 -4.90
N GLU A 607 -24.98 24.14 -4.94
CA GLU A 607 -25.86 23.20 -4.25
C GLU A 607 -25.74 23.31 -2.73
N PHE A 608 -24.53 23.55 -2.21
CA PHE A 608 -24.30 23.80 -0.78
C PHE A 608 -24.95 25.12 -0.33
N LYS A 609 -24.74 26.22 -1.06
CA LYS A 609 -25.37 27.52 -0.75
C LYS A 609 -26.90 27.43 -0.75
N ALA A 610 -27.47 26.64 -1.66
CA ALA A 610 -28.91 26.39 -1.74
C ALA A 610 -29.44 25.34 -0.74
N GLY A 611 -28.61 24.80 0.17
CA GLY A 611 -29.02 23.80 1.17
C GLY A 611 -29.35 22.42 0.61
N ARG A 612 -28.96 22.12 -0.64
CA ARG A 612 -29.21 20.83 -1.31
C ARG A 612 -28.07 19.82 -1.13
N SER A 613 -26.92 20.27 -0.62
CA SER A 613 -25.73 19.44 -0.38
C SER A 613 -25.31 19.50 1.09
N HIS A 614 -24.80 18.38 1.62
CA HIS A 614 -24.26 18.31 2.97
C HIS A 614 -22.88 19.00 3.05
N TRP A 615 -22.54 19.61 4.19
CA TRP A 615 -21.30 20.37 4.38
C TRP A 615 -20.04 19.55 4.07
N SER A 616 -20.05 18.25 4.38
CA SER A 616 -18.89 17.37 4.19
C SER A 616 -18.45 17.24 2.74
N ARG A 617 -19.36 17.46 1.76
CA ARG A 617 -19.02 17.44 0.34
C ARG A 617 -18.22 18.69 -0.05
N LEU A 618 -18.64 19.87 0.41
CA LEU A 618 -17.89 21.11 0.18
C LEU A 618 -16.55 21.06 0.92
N TRP A 619 -16.54 20.55 2.16
CA TRP A 619 -15.33 20.35 2.93
C TRP A 619 -14.34 19.42 2.24
N ALA A 620 -14.78 18.30 1.65
CA ALA A 620 -13.89 17.40 0.92
C ALA A 620 -13.22 18.08 -0.28
N ALA A 621 -13.96 18.90 -1.03
CA ALA A 621 -13.38 19.70 -2.10
C ALA A 621 -12.36 20.68 -1.54
N PHE A 622 -12.72 21.44 -0.49
CA PHE A 622 -11.82 22.36 0.19
C PHE A 622 -10.53 21.70 0.69
N VAL A 623 -10.61 20.54 1.34
CA VAL A 623 -9.44 19.82 1.86
C VAL A 623 -8.47 19.44 0.74
N ILE A 624 -8.96 18.95 -0.40
CA ILE A 624 -8.08 18.68 -1.57
C ILE A 624 -7.43 19.97 -2.05
N SER A 625 -8.22 21.03 -2.21
CA SER A 625 -7.76 22.31 -2.70
C SER A 625 -6.70 22.94 -1.77
N ALA A 626 -6.99 23.02 -0.48
CA ALA A 626 -6.10 23.57 0.55
C ALA A 626 -4.84 22.72 0.71
N SER A 627 -4.96 21.39 0.72
CA SER A 627 -3.79 20.51 0.81
C SER A 627 -2.90 20.60 -0.43
N THR A 628 -3.46 20.90 -1.60
CA THR A 628 -2.66 21.16 -2.82
C THR A 628 -1.96 22.51 -2.73
N ASP A 629 -2.68 23.57 -2.35
CA ASP A 629 -2.13 24.92 -2.18
C ASP A 629 -0.97 24.96 -1.16
N GLN A 630 -1.12 24.22 -0.07
CA GLN A 630 -0.09 24.06 0.97
C GLN A 630 1.00 23.02 0.62
N ARG A 631 0.98 22.42 -0.58
CA ARG A 631 1.93 21.37 -1.04
C ARG A 631 2.01 20.13 -0.14
N LEU A 632 0.91 19.80 0.53
CA LEU A 632 0.74 18.60 1.35
C LEU A 632 0.28 17.41 0.50
N LEU A 633 -0.52 17.66 -0.55
CA LEU A 633 -0.83 16.69 -1.58
C LEU A 633 0.18 16.76 -2.72
N ALA A 634 0.56 15.59 -3.22
CA ALA A 634 1.30 15.49 -4.47
C ALA A 634 0.44 15.99 -5.64
N ASP A 635 1.07 16.65 -6.61
CA ASP A 635 0.40 17.16 -7.79
C ASP A 635 -0.25 16.01 -8.57
N PHE A 636 -1.58 16.05 -8.69
CA PHE A 636 -2.33 15.11 -9.54
C PHE A 636 -2.82 15.76 -10.85
N ALA A 637 -2.60 17.07 -11.00
CA ALA A 637 -2.96 17.83 -12.19
C ALA A 637 -1.90 18.91 -12.46
N SER A 638 -0.69 18.51 -12.85
CA SER A 638 0.29 19.45 -13.39
C SER A 638 0.27 19.40 -14.92
N ASP A 639 -0.35 20.43 -15.52
CA ASP A 639 0.06 21.10 -16.77
C ASP A 639 -0.14 20.47 -18.16
N GLY A 640 -1.09 19.57 -18.39
CA GLY A 640 -1.41 19.15 -19.76
C GLY A 640 -2.73 18.43 -19.95
N GLN A 641 -3.26 18.44 -21.18
CA GLN A 641 -4.39 17.59 -21.58
C GLN A 641 -4.15 16.17 -21.07
N ARG A 642 -5.06 15.68 -20.22
CA ARG A 642 -5.04 14.31 -19.71
C ARG A 642 -5.13 13.35 -20.88
N ARG A 643 -4.08 12.54 -21.02
CA ARG A 643 -3.95 11.60 -22.13
C ARG A 643 -4.81 10.37 -21.87
N LYS A 644 -5.48 9.90 -22.90
CA LYS A 644 -6.34 8.71 -22.88
C LYS A 644 -5.75 7.65 -23.78
N ILE A 645 -5.41 6.49 -23.23
CA ILE A 645 -4.81 5.40 -23.99
C ILE A 645 -5.69 4.15 -23.88
N LEU A 646 -5.96 3.55 -25.04
CA LEU A 646 -6.56 2.22 -25.13
C LEU A 646 -5.48 1.20 -25.49
N PHE A 647 -5.19 0.26 -24.60
CA PHE A 647 -4.18 -0.78 -24.79
C PHE A 647 -4.82 -2.14 -25.06
N LEU A 648 -4.59 -2.67 -26.25
CA LEU A 648 -5.07 -3.98 -26.70
C LEU A 648 -3.95 -5.02 -26.51
N ALA A 649 -4.18 -6.03 -25.68
CA ALA A 649 -3.17 -7.04 -25.35
C ALA A 649 -3.72 -8.48 -25.43
N SER A 650 -2.81 -9.44 -25.65
CA SER A 650 -3.16 -10.86 -25.67
C SER A 650 -3.43 -11.35 -24.26
N ASP A 651 -2.44 -11.25 -23.40
CA ASP A 651 -2.43 -11.61 -21.99
C ASP A 651 -1.28 -10.87 -21.34
N LEU A 652 -1.50 -10.45 -20.09
CA LEU A 652 -0.48 -9.84 -19.25
C LEU A 652 -0.15 -10.75 -18.08
N TYR A 653 -1.14 -11.42 -17.49
CA TYR A 653 -1.00 -12.05 -16.16
C TYR A 653 -1.32 -13.55 -16.13
N SER A 654 -2.07 -14.06 -17.11
CA SER A 654 -2.49 -15.47 -17.14
C SER A 654 -1.42 -16.44 -17.65
N SER A 655 -0.29 -15.93 -18.15
CA SER A 655 0.84 -16.74 -18.56
C SER A 655 2.18 -16.03 -18.31
N VAL A 656 3.26 -16.82 -18.30
CA VAL A 656 4.64 -16.33 -18.12
C VAL A 656 5.37 -16.37 -19.45
N GLY A 657 6.13 -15.33 -19.76
CA GLY A 657 6.92 -15.22 -20.99
C GLY A 657 7.40 -13.80 -21.25
N GLY A 658 8.35 -13.65 -22.18
CA GLY A 658 8.94 -12.35 -22.49
C GLY A 658 7.94 -11.33 -23.07
N ILE A 659 6.95 -11.79 -23.86
CA ILE A 659 5.89 -10.93 -24.41
C ILE A 659 5.00 -10.40 -23.28
N GLN A 660 4.57 -11.29 -22.38
CA GLN A 660 3.73 -10.95 -21.24
C GLN A 660 4.49 -10.00 -20.31
N ALA A 661 5.76 -10.29 -20.00
CA ALA A 661 6.62 -9.43 -19.19
C ALA A 661 6.79 -8.04 -19.81
N PHE A 662 7.02 -7.95 -21.12
CA PHE A 662 7.10 -6.66 -21.82
C PHE A 662 5.78 -5.87 -21.71
N ASN A 663 4.65 -6.51 -21.99
CA ASN A 663 3.34 -5.85 -21.92
C ASN A 663 2.98 -5.41 -20.50
N ARG A 664 3.33 -6.19 -19.46
CA ARG A 664 3.22 -5.81 -18.05
C ARG A 664 4.08 -4.57 -17.74
N ASN A 665 5.35 -4.60 -18.13
CA ASN A 665 6.27 -3.49 -17.91
C ASN A 665 5.85 -2.23 -18.68
N LEU A 666 5.31 -2.36 -19.88
CA LEU A 666 4.76 -1.25 -20.64
C LEU A 666 3.52 -0.66 -19.95
N ALA A 667 2.58 -1.50 -19.50
CA ALA A 667 1.42 -1.03 -18.75
C ALA A 667 1.83 -0.29 -17.46
N ARG A 668 2.78 -0.84 -16.70
CA ARG A 668 3.37 -0.19 -15.53
C ARG A 668 4.02 1.15 -15.89
N ALA A 669 4.87 1.18 -16.91
CA ALA A 669 5.57 2.37 -17.34
C ALA A 669 4.62 3.48 -17.82
N LEU A 670 3.54 3.13 -18.51
CA LEU A 670 2.51 4.09 -18.93
C LEU A 670 1.85 4.77 -17.72
N VAL A 671 1.44 3.98 -16.72
CA VAL A 671 0.81 4.49 -15.49
C VAL A 671 1.79 5.31 -14.64
N GLU A 672 3.06 4.88 -14.55
CA GLU A 672 4.06 5.55 -13.74
C GLU A 672 4.66 6.80 -14.39
N ALA A 673 4.88 6.78 -15.71
CA ALA A 673 5.45 7.92 -16.44
C ALA A 673 4.49 9.10 -16.56
N THR A 674 3.18 8.86 -16.48
CA THR A 674 2.17 9.90 -16.63
C THR A 674 1.09 9.70 -15.57
N PRO A 675 1.23 10.33 -14.38
CA PRO A 675 0.29 10.10 -13.28
C PRO A 675 -1.17 10.43 -13.59
N SER A 676 -1.40 11.35 -14.52
CA SER A 676 -2.72 11.80 -15.01
C SER A 676 -3.26 10.98 -16.19
N LEU A 677 -2.59 9.88 -16.59
CA LEU A 677 -3.00 9.04 -17.70
C LEU A 677 -4.29 8.28 -17.38
N ASP A 678 -5.26 8.37 -18.28
CA ASP A 678 -6.45 7.51 -18.30
C ASP A 678 -6.17 6.30 -19.21
N LEU A 679 -5.73 5.20 -18.59
CA LEU A 679 -5.37 3.96 -19.27
C LEU A 679 -6.51 2.93 -19.16
N THR A 680 -7.01 2.47 -20.31
CA THR A 680 -7.87 1.29 -20.39
C THR A 680 -7.14 0.16 -21.10
N ILE A 681 -7.04 -1.01 -20.47
CA ILE A 681 -6.40 -2.21 -21.00
C ILE A 681 -7.48 -3.25 -21.27
N ILE A 682 -7.52 -3.78 -22.49
CA ILE A 682 -8.39 -4.90 -22.86
C ILE A 682 -7.48 -6.10 -23.14
N SER A 683 -7.69 -7.18 -22.40
CA SER A 683 -6.92 -8.41 -22.52
C SER A 683 -7.79 -9.54 -23.05
N LEU A 684 -7.32 -10.20 -24.11
CA LEU A 684 -8.05 -11.29 -24.76
C LEU A 684 -8.10 -12.58 -23.91
N ASN A 685 -6.96 -12.93 -23.30
CA ASN A 685 -6.71 -14.25 -22.72
C ASN A 685 -6.58 -14.22 -21.19
N ASP A 686 -6.69 -13.06 -20.54
CA ASP A 686 -6.79 -12.99 -19.08
C ASP A 686 -8.20 -13.31 -18.58
N ARG A 687 -8.30 -14.08 -17.47
CA ARG A 687 -9.58 -14.56 -16.88
C ARG A 687 -10.18 -13.61 -15.84
N ASP A 688 -9.35 -13.05 -14.96
CA ASP A 688 -9.78 -12.18 -13.86
C ASP A 688 -8.88 -10.94 -13.74
N THR A 689 -9.21 -10.06 -12.79
CA THR A 689 -8.59 -8.76 -12.55
C THR A 689 -7.06 -8.81 -12.40
N VAL A 690 -6.43 -7.67 -12.69
CA VAL A 690 -4.99 -7.43 -12.55
C VAL A 690 -4.52 -7.80 -11.14
N SER A 691 -3.70 -8.84 -11.01
CA SER A 691 -3.02 -9.18 -9.75
C SER A 691 -1.83 -8.26 -9.47
N ASP A 692 -1.33 -7.58 -10.51
CA ASP A 692 -0.19 -6.68 -10.42
C ASP A 692 -0.54 -5.36 -9.69
N ARG A 693 0.07 -5.19 -8.51
CA ARG A 693 -0.08 -4.02 -7.63
C ARG A 693 0.25 -2.68 -8.31
N PHE A 694 1.09 -2.67 -9.35
CA PHE A 694 1.57 -1.48 -10.01
C PHE A 694 0.51 -0.89 -10.96
N VAL A 695 -0.27 -1.75 -11.62
CA VAL A 695 -1.31 -1.34 -12.59
C VAL A 695 -2.71 -1.40 -11.98
N ARG A 696 -2.95 -2.34 -11.05
CA ARG A 696 -4.24 -2.55 -10.38
C ARG A 696 -4.75 -1.25 -9.75
N GLY A 697 -6.01 -0.93 -9.99
CA GLY A 697 -6.65 0.27 -9.45
C GLY A 697 -6.11 1.61 -10.03
N ARG A 698 -5.12 1.59 -10.93
CA ARG A 698 -4.59 2.78 -11.63
C ARG A 698 -4.91 2.79 -13.13
N ALA A 699 -5.23 1.64 -13.69
CA ALA A 699 -5.78 1.48 -15.03
C ALA A 699 -7.10 0.71 -14.97
N ASN A 700 -8.00 0.98 -15.92
CA ASN A 700 -9.20 0.17 -16.11
C ASN A 700 -8.83 -1.10 -16.88
N PHE A 701 -9.10 -2.28 -16.33
CA PHE A 701 -8.72 -3.56 -16.95
C PHE A 701 -9.95 -4.39 -17.30
N ILE A 702 -10.04 -4.81 -18.56
CA ILE A 702 -11.16 -5.58 -19.11
C ILE A 702 -10.63 -6.94 -19.57
N ALA A 703 -10.91 -7.97 -18.77
CA ALA A 703 -10.64 -9.37 -19.10
C ALA A 703 -11.74 -9.91 -20.03
N CYS A 704 -11.36 -10.51 -21.17
CA CYS A 704 -12.31 -11.07 -22.12
C CYS A 704 -12.48 -12.59 -22.00
N ARG A 705 -11.55 -13.29 -21.34
CA ARG A 705 -11.64 -14.73 -21.15
C ARG A 705 -12.68 -15.04 -20.07
N GLY A 706 -13.53 -16.03 -20.31
CA GLY A 706 -14.68 -16.34 -19.46
C GLY A 706 -16.03 -15.99 -20.11
N HIS A 707 -16.04 -15.14 -21.14
CA HIS A 707 -17.20 -14.93 -21.99
C HIS A 707 -17.37 -16.07 -23.01
N ARG A 708 -18.60 -16.31 -23.47
CA ARG A 708 -18.95 -17.37 -24.44
C ARG A 708 -18.15 -17.28 -25.75
N PHE A 709 -17.82 -16.05 -26.19
CA PHE A 709 -17.02 -15.77 -27.39
C PHE A 709 -15.96 -14.68 -27.11
N PRO A 710 -14.80 -15.03 -26.52
CA PRO A 710 -13.82 -14.06 -26.04
C PRO A 710 -13.30 -13.10 -27.12
N ALA A 711 -12.99 -13.60 -28.32
CA ALA A 711 -12.48 -12.77 -29.42
C ALA A 711 -13.51 -11.77 -29.96
N ALA A 712 -14.78 -12.19 -30.08
CA ALA A 712 -15.86 -11.30 -30.48
C ALA A 712 -16.12 -10.24 -29.41
N TYR A 713 -16.14 -10.65 -28.13
CA TYR A 713 -16.28 -9.74 -27.00
C TYR A 713 -15.14 -8.72 -26.94
N PHE A 714 -13.90 -9.15 -27.16
CA PHE A 714 -12.72 -8.29 -27.22
C PHE A 714 -12.87 -7.20 -28.30
N GLY A 715 -13.27 -7.56 -29.52
CA GLY A 715 -13.51 -6.60 -30.60
C GLY A 715 -14.63 -5.61 -30.27
N LEU A 716 -15.75 -6.09 -29.74
CA LEU A 716 -16.88 -5.25 -29.33
C LEU A 716 -16.51 -4.27 -28.21
N ARG A 717 -15.77 -4.74 -27.19
CA ARG A 717 -15.30 -3.88 -26.11
C ARG A 717 -14.28 -2.86 -26.60
N ALA A 718 -13.36 -3.24 -27.47
CA ALA A 718 -12.40 -2.30 -28.05
C ALA A 718 -13.10 -1.18 -28.83
N ALA A 719 -14.14 -1.50 -29.61
CA ALA A 719 -14.97 -0.49 -30.28
C ALA A 719 -15.73 0.38 -29.28
N ALA A 720 -16.44 -0.23 -28.32
CA ALA A 720 -17.24 0.49 -27.33
C ALA A 720 -16.39 1.49 -26.51
N GLU A 721 -15.21 1.05 -26.03
CA GLU A 721 -14.30 1.93 -25.29
C GLU A 721 -13.73 3.04 -26.17
N THR A 722 -13.39 2.74 -27.43
CA THR A 722 -12.90 3.76 -28.38
C THR A 722 -13.90 4.91 -28.54
N PHE A 723 -15.19 4.61 -28.69
CA PHE A 723 -16.23 5.64 -28.81
C PHE A 723 -16.58 6.32 -27.47
N ARG A 724 -16.50 5.57 -26.36
CA ARG A 724 -16.80 6.07 -25.01
C ARG A 724 -15.72 7.03 -24.50
N MET A 725 -14.46 6.60 -24.48
CA MET A 725 -13.36 7.37 -23.90
C MET A 725 -12.71 8.33 -24.91
N LYS A 726 -12.84 8.05 -26.22
CA LYS A 726 -12.20 8.79 -27.31
C LYS A 726 -10.68 8.89 -27.12
N PRO A 727 -9.95 7.75 -27.16
CA PRO A 727 -8.54 7.72 -26.83
C PRO A 727 -7.71 8.61 -27.76
N ASP A 728 -6.64 9.18 -27.23
CA ASP A 728 -5.63 9.90 -28.01
C ASP A 728 -4.76 8.94 -28.81
N LEU A 729 -4.56 7.73 -28.28
CA LEU A 729 -3.77 6.66 -28.89
C LEU A 729 -4.36 5.27 -28.59
N VAL A 730 -4.36 4.39 -29.58
CA VAL A 730 -4.56 2.94 -29.40
C VAL A 730 -3.21 2.21 -29.50
N ILE A 731 -2.85 1.41 -28.50
CA ILE A 731 -1.65 0.57 -28.52
C ILE A 731 -2.06 -0.86 -28.87
N ALA A 732 -1.54 -1.41 -29.95
CA ALA A 732 -1.64 -2.82 -30.31
C ALA A 732 -0.43 -3.56 -29.74
N GLY A 733 -0.59 -4.24 -28.59
CA GLY A 733 0.48 -4.91 -27.85
C GLY A 733 1.07 -6.16 -28.51
N HIS A 734 0.56 -6.54 -29.68
CA HIS A 734 1.06 -7.63 -30.49
C HIS A 734 0.54 -7.50 -31.93
N MET A 735 1.28 -8.04 -32.90
CA MET A 735 0.94 -7.96 -34.33
C MET A 735 -0.38 -8.66 -34.71
N SER A 736 -0.88 -9.56 -33.87
CA SER A 736 -2.22 -10.15 -34.05
C SER A 736 -3.36 -9.13 -33.93
N PHE A 737 -3.12 -7.98 -33.27
CA PHE A 737 -4.15 -6.94 -33.06
C PHE A 737 -4.15 -5.84 -34.12
N SER A 738 -3.22 -5.88 -35.08
CA SER A 738 -3.11 -4.85 -36.13
C SER A 738 -4.40 -4.68 -36.95
N ALA A 739 -5.13 -5.77 -37.22
CA ALA A 739 -6.40 -5.71 -37.96
C ALA A 739 -7.49 -4.97 -37.18
N ILE A 740 -7.61 -5.24 -35.88
CA ILE A 740 -8.57 -4.57 -34.99
C ILE A 740 -8.19 -3.09 -34.83
N ALA A 741 -6.92 -2.79 -34.57
CA ALA A 741 -6.45 -1.41 -34.42
C ALA A 741 -6.66 -0.58 -35.69
N PHE A 742 -6.39 -1.16 -36.87
CA PHE A 742 -6.65 -0.50 -38.16
C PHE A 742 -8.15 -0.27 -38.40
N PHE A 743 -9.00 -1.26 -38.08
CA PHE A 743 -10.45 -1.08 -38.15
C PHE A 743 -10.94 0.06 -37.24
N LEU A 744 -10.45 0.12 -35.99
CA LEU A 744 -10.77 1.22 -35.07
C LEU A 744 -10.32 2.58 -35.62
N LYS A 745 -9.13 2.65 -36.26
CA LYS A 745 -8.68 3.87 -36.96
C LYS A 745 -9.65 4.30 -38.05
N LEU A 746 -10.14 3.37 -38.88
CA LEU A 746 -11.11 3.67 -39.94
C LEU A 746 -12.44 4.20 -39.36
N CYS A 747 -12.95 3.60 -38.28
CA CYS A 747 -14.25 3.98 -37.72
C CYS A 747 -14.22 5.22 -36.81
N SER A 748 -13.08 5.54 -36.20
CA SER A 748 -12.99 6.59 -35.16
C SER A 748 -11.97 7.69 -35.45
N GLY A 749 -11.14 7.53 -36.49
CA GLY A 749 -10.04 8.44 -36.82
C GLY A 749 -8.84 8.36 -35.86
N ARG A 750 -8.85 7.53 -34.82
CA ARG A 750 -7.81 7.49 -33.77
C ARG A 750 -6.55 6.77 -34.22
N ASN A 751 -5.40 7.41 -34.01
CA ASN A 751 -4.09 6.85 -34.33
C ASN A 751 -3.78 5.61 -33.48
N TRP A 752 -2.95 4.73 -34.03
CA TRP A 752 -2.54 3.51 -33.35
C TRP A 752 -1.06 3.20 -33.56
N VAL A 753 -0.47 2.53 -32.58
CA VAL A 753 0.94 2.11 -32.58
C VAL A 753 1.02 0.60 -32.39
N LEU A 754 1.92 -0.04 -33.12
CA LEU A 754 2.18 -1.47 -33.04
C LEU A 754 3.37 -1.75 -32.13
N VAL A 755 3.22 -2.67 -31.18
CA VAL A 755 4.36 -3.28 -30.49
C VAL A 755 4.81 -4.53 -31.25
N ALA A 756 6.07 -4.53 -31.69
CA ALA A 756 6.67 -5.62 -32.45
C ALA A 756 7.68 -6.40 -31.60
N HIS A 757 7.28 -7.59 -31.20
CA HIS A 757 8.07 -8.60 -30.50
C HIS A 757 7.56 -10.01 -30.87
N GLY A 758 8.23 -11.05 -30.37
CA GLY A 758 7.88 -12.44 -30.68
C GLY A 758 8.38 -12.93 -32.04
N ILE A 759 8.23 -14.24 -32.28
CA ILE A 759 8.67 -14.91 -33.51
C ILE A 759 7.82 -14.49 -34.72
N GLU A 760 6.56 -14.11 -34.45
CA GLU A 760 5.64 -13.56 -35.44
C GLU A 760 6.22 -12.30 -36.08
N SER A 761 7.01 -11.54 -35.33
CA SER A 761 7.72 -10.37 -35.84
C SER A 761 8.96 -10.71 -36.68
N TRP A 762 9.28 -11.98 -36.92
CA TRP A 762 10.36 -12.40 -37.82
C TRP A 762 9.83 -13.10 -39.08
N ASN A 763 8.64 -13.71 -39.01
CA ASN A 763 7.99 -14.34 -40.15
C ASN A 763 6.49 -13.95 -40.27
N PRO A 764 6.16 -12.68 -40.54
CA PRO A 764 4.78 -12.22 -40.61
C PRO A 764 4.08 -12.62 -41.92
N LYS A 765 2.76 -12.75 -41.87
CA LYS A 765 1.90 -12.89 -43.06
C LYS A 765 1.88 -11.57 -43.85
N ASN A 766 1.65 -11.64 -45.17
CA ASN A 766 1.67 -10.45 -46.06
C ASN A 766 0.72 -9.32 -45.61
N TYR A 767 -0.50 -9.66 -45.17
CA TYR A 767 -1.43 -8.65 -44.66
C TYR A 767 -0.92 -7.97 -43.39
N GLN A 768 -0.15 -8.66 -42.54
CA GLN A 768 0.41 -8.08 -41.32
C GLN A 768 1.49 -7.06 -41.65
N LYS A 769 2.32 -7.33 -42.67
CA LYS A 769 3.29 -6.36 -43.22
C LYS A 769 2.59 -5.09 -43.71
N TYR A 770 1.52 -5.25 -44.49
CA TYR A 770 0.70 -4.13 -44.96
C TYR A 770 0.09 -3.33 -43.81
N LEU A 771 -0.51 -3.98 -42.82
CA LEU A 771 -1.11 -3.27 -41.69
C LEU A 771 -0.05 -2.57 -40.83
N ALA A 772 1.12 -3.16 -40.64
CA ALA A 772 2.22 -2.53 -39.92
C ALA A 772 2.68 -1.23 -40.60
N SER A 773 2.68 -1.16 -41.94
CA SER A 773 3.03 0.08 -42.67
C SER A 773 1.95 1.16 -42.60
N LYS A 774 0.75 0.83 -42.09
CA LYS A 774 -0.34 1.78 -41.80
C LYS A 774 -0.40 2.23 -40.34
N ALA A 775 0.48 1.72 -39.47
CA ALA A 775 0.59 2.19 -38.10
C ALA A 775 1.16 3.61 -38.06
N ALA A 776 0.71 4.43 -37.09
CA ALA A 776 1.30 5.74 -36.86
C ALA A 776 2.73 5.61 -36.32
N GLY A 777 3.05 4.48 -35.68
CA GLY A 777 4.41 4.10 -35.32
C GLY A 777 4.54 2.65 -34.86
N VAL A 778 5.78 2.19 -34.72
CA VAL A 778 6.12 0.83 -34.32
C VAL A 778 7.16 0.84 -33.19
N LEU A 779 6.85 0.18 -32.08
CA LEU A 779 7.78 -0.05 -30.97
C LEU A 779 8.52 -1.37 -31.20
N ALA A 780 9.82 -1.30 -31.49
CA ALA A 780 10.68 -2.47 -31.70
C ALA A 780 11.54 -2.76 -30.47
N VAL A 781 11.58 -4.01 -30.02
CA VAL A 781 12.32 -4.42 -28.81
C VAL A 781 13.84 -4.52 -28.97
N SER A 782 14.35 -4.39 -30.20
CA SER A 782 15.78 -4.43 -30.48
C SER A 782 16.08 -3.85 -31.86
N ASN A 783 17.35 -3.55 -32.12
CA ASN A 783 17.85 -3.24 -33.45
C ASN A 783 17.64 -4.41 -34.42
N TYR A 784 17.82 -5.64 -33.94
CA TYR A 784 17.55 -6.84 -34.75
C TYR A 784 16.09 -6.89 -35.22
N THR A 785 15.13 -6.63 -34.32
CA THR A 785 13.70 -6.60 -34.64
C THR A 785 13.37 -5.41 -35.53
N ALA A 786 13.95 -4.22 -35.28
CA ALA A 786 13.76 -3.04 -36.12
C ALA A 786 14.19 -3.28 -37.57
N SER A 787 15.37 -3.87 -37.80
CA SER A 787 15.87 -4.18 -39.14
C SER A 787 14.95 -5.12 -39.92
N ARG A 788 14.32 -6.09 -39.24
CA ARG A 788 13.32 -6.98 -39.86
C ARG A 788 12.06 -6.21 -40.28
N ILE A 789 11.57 -5.30 -39.44
CA ILE A 789 10.39 -4.48 -39.72
C ILE A 789 10.63 -3.52 -40.89
N ILE A 790 11.83 -2.92 -40.98
CA ILE A 790 12.25 -2.10 -42.12
C ILE A 790 12.20 -2.91 -43.42
N ALA A 791 12.67 -4.16 -43.39
CA ALA A 791 12.63 -5.06 -44.55
C ALA A 791 11.19 -5.39 -45.02
N TRP A 792 10.14 -5.07 -44.25
CA TRP A 792 8.74 -5.21 -44.67
C TRP A 792 8.20 -3.98 -45.40
N GLY A 793 8.96 -2.89 -45.47
CA GLY A 793 8.55 -1.62 -46.06
C GLY A 793 7.96 -0.61 -45.06
N VAL A 794 8.15 -0.81 -43.75
CA VAL A 794 7.81 0.20 -42.74
C VAL A 794 8.88 1.30 -42.73
N ASN A 795 8.45 2.57 -42.75
CA ASN A 795 9.37 3.71 -42.73
C ASN A 795 10.16 3.74 -41.42
N GLN A 796 11.50 3.78 -41.52
CA GLN A 796 12.41 3.82 -40.38
C GLN A 796 12.11 4.96 -39.39
N ARG A 797 11.61 6.12 -39.86
CA ARG A 797 11.25 7.26 -39.00
C ARG A 797 10.08 6.97 -38.05
N LEU A 798 9.26 5.97 -38.38
CA LEU A 798 8.11 5.56 -37.57
C LEU A 798 8.47 4.48 -36.53
N ILE A 799 9.72 3.99 -36.55
CA ILE A 799 10.18 2.92 -35.66
C ILE A 799 10.90 3.55 -34.47
N THR A 800 10.36 3.33 -33.27
CA THR A 800 10.99 3.70 -32.01
C THR A 800 11.52 2.45 -31.32
N ARG A 801 12.79 2.46 -30.93
CA ARG A 801 13.40 1.36 -30.19
C ARG A 801 13.04 1.44 -28.70
N LEU A 802 12.43 0.39 -28.19
CA LEU A 802 12.06 0.24 -26.79
C LEU A 802 12.48 -1.17 -26.30
N PRO A 803 13.73 -1.35 -25.83
CA PRO A 803 14.23 -2.66 -25.43
C PRO A 803 13.52 -3.19 -24.20
N ASN A 804 13.62 -4.51 -23.97
CA ASN A 804 13.10 -5.14 -22.75
C ASN A 804 13.74 -4.51 -21.49
N THR A 805 13.08 -4.70 -20.36
CA THR A 805 13.50 -4.18 -19.06
C THR A 805 13.53 -5.28 -18.02
N VAL A 806 14.37 -5.09 -17.00
CA VAL A 806 14.41 -5.92 -15.79
C VAL A 806 14.07 -5.07 -14.57
N ASP A 807 13.34 -5.66 -13.62
CA ASP A 807 13.09 -5.04 -12.32
C ASP A 807 14.22 -5.42 -11.37
N GLY A 808 15.07 -4.44 -11.03
CA GLY A 808 16.22 -4.65 -10.16
C GLY A 808 15.86 -4.96 -8.70
N GLU A 809 14.64 -4.68 -8.26
CA GLU A 809 14.15 -5.08 -6.93
C GLU A 809 13.79 -6.57 -6.90
N VAL A 810 13.15 -7.05 -7.98
CA VAL A 810 12.75 -8.45 -8.11
C VAL A 810 13.96 -9.33 -8.39
N PHE A 811 14.85 -8.92 -9.29
CA PHE A 811 16.07 -9.63 -9.63
C PHE A 811 17.26 -8.97 -8.95
N ARG A 812 17.44 -9.29 -7.66
CA ARG A 812 18.54 -8.82 -6.81
C ARG A 812 19.57 -9.91 -6.56
N GLU A 813 20.82 -9.52 -6.33
CA GLU A 813 21.88 -10.41 -5.86
C GLU A 813 21.75 -10.67 -4.36
N ILE A 814 21.76 -11.94 -3.94
CA ILE A 814 21.99 -12.33 -2.54
C ILE A 814 23.50 -12.45 -2.33
N ARG A 815 24.03 -11.66 -1.38
CA ARG A 815 25.48 -11.57 -1.12
C ARG A 815 26.05 -12.84 -0.47
N GLU A 816 25.27 -13.54 0.34
CA GLU A 816 25.64 -14.89 0.81
C GLU A 816 25.28 -15.95 -0.24
N LYS A 817 26.11 -16.05 -1.28
CA LYS A 817 26.03 -17.16 -2.22
C LYS A 817 26.34 -18.49 -1.52
N ARG A 818 25.84 -19.58 -2.10
CA ARG A 818 26.19 -20.93 -1.66
C ARG A 818 27.69 -21.14 -1.93
N ASN A 819 28.53 -21.03 -0.91
CA ASN A 819 29.91 -21.51 -0.99
C ASN A 819 29.88 -23.04 -0.95
N GLY A 820 29.69 -23.66 -2.11
CA GLY A 820 29.72 -25.11 -2.29
C GLY A 820 30.72 -25.50 -3.39
N PRO A 821 31.35 -26.68 -3.32
CA PRO A 821 32.39 -27.11 -4.27
C PRO A 821 31.86 -27.51 -5.67
N ARG A 822 30.60 -27.21 -6.00
CA ARG A 822 29.90 -27.76 -7.19
C ARG A 822 29.31 -26.63 -8.05
N PRO A 823 29.82 -26.41 -9.28
CA PRO A 823 29.28 -25.39 -10.18
C PRO A 823 27.85 -25.73 -10.65
N VAL A 824 26.97 -24.73 -10.65
CA VAL A 824 25.59 -24.81 -11.12
C VAL A 824 25.40 -23.89 -12.33
N ILE A 825 25.15 -24.47 -13.49
CA ILE A 825 24.77 -23.79 -14.73
C ILE A 825 23.25 -23.76 -14.82
N ILE A 826 22.67 -22.64 -15.28
CA ILE A 826 21.22 -22.50 -15.45
C ILE A 826 20.85 -21.94 -16.84
N THR A 827 19.71 -22.40 -17.38
CA THR A 827 19.06 -21.82 -18.56
C THR A 827 17.57 -21.63 -18.27
N THR A 828 17.02 -20.48 -18.64
CA THR A 828 15.57 -20.22 -18.58
C THR A 828 15.02 -20.05 -20.00
N ALA A 829 14.22 -21.01 -20.48
CA ALA A 829 13.65 -20.99 -21.83
C ALA A 829 12.45 -21.92 -21.99
N ARG A 830 11.63 -21.71 -23.03
CA ARG A 830 10.69 -22.74 -23.49
C ARG A 830 11.49 -23.90 -24.06
N ILE A 831 11.35 -25.07 -23.46
CA ILE A 831 12.22 -26.22 -23.73
C ILE A 831 12.04 -26.77 -25.15
N ASP A 832 10.83 -26.64 -25.70
CA ASP A 832 10.48 -27.16 -27.02
C ASP A 832 11.09 -26.31 -28.18
N GLU A 833 11.66 -25.14 -27.87
CA GLU A 833 12.21 -24.22 -28.86
C GLU A 833 13.69 -24.54 -29.13
N VAL A 834 13.94 -25.40 -30.13
CA VAL A 834 15.28 -25.93 -30.47
C VAL A 834 16.35 -24.84 -30.65
N TYR A 835 15.96 -23.69 -31.19
CA TYR A 835 16.86 -22.57 -31.47
C TYR A 835 17.45 -21.93 -30.19
N LYS A 836 16.95 -22.24 -28.99
CA LYS A 836 17.48 -21.74 -27.70
C LYS A 836 18.81 -22.37 -27.29
N GLY A 837 19.26 -23.42 -27.98
CA GLY A 837 20.59 -23.99 -27.78
C GLY A 837 20.74 -24.95 -26.58
N ILE A 838 19.64 -25.36 -25.92
CA ILE A 838 19.67 -26.31 -24.79
C ILE A 838 20.40 -27.61 -25.15
N SER A 839 20.13 -28.14 -26.37
CA SER A 839 20.80 -29.36 -26.84
C SER A 839 22.32 -29.20 -26.98
N THR A 840 22.78 -28.00 -27.34
CA THR A 840 24.21 -27.67 -27.44
C THR A 840 24.85 -27.61 -26.06
N VAL A 841 24.16 -27.05 -25.06
CA VAL A 841 24.65 -27.05 -23.66
C VAL A 841 24.75 -28.47 -23.10
N ILE A 842 23.76 -29.34 -23.35
CA ILE A 842 23.81 -30.75 -22.92
C ILE A 842 25.02 -31.49 -23.53
N ARG A 843 25.33 -31.26 -24.82
CA ARG A 843 26.52 -31.85 -25.46
C ARG A 843 27.81 -31.30 -24.86
N ALA A 844 27.91 -29.99 -24.68
CA ALA A 844 29.06 -29.34 -24.04
C ALA A 844 29.31 -29.86 -22.62
N LEU A 845 28.24 -30.19 -21.87
CA LEU A 845 28.32 -30.72 -20.51
C LEU A 845 29.13 -32.01 -20.42
N ALA A 846 29.17 -32.83 -21.48
CA ALA A 846 29.96 -34.06 -21.52
C ALA A 846 31.47 -33.80 -21.43
N LYS A 847 31.93 -32.64 -21.95
CA LYS A 847 33.31 -32.17 -21.83
C LYS A 847 33.53 -31.40 -20.53
N ILE A 848 32.57 -30.58 -20.10
CA ILE A 848 32.70 -29.80 -18.84
C ILE A 848 32.82 -30.72 -17.62
N LYS A 849 32.07 -31.84 -17.58
CA LYS A 849 32.10 -32.78 -16.45
C LYS A 849 33.46 -33.45 -16.22
N THR A 850 34.35 -33.48 -17.22
CA THR A 850 35.68 -34.09 -17.04
C THR A 850 36.58 -33.23 -16.15
N ILE A 851 36.31 -31.92 -16.09
CA ILE A 851 37.01 -30.94 -15.25
C ILE A 851 36.23 -30.69 -13.96
N TYR A 852 34.90 -30.63 -14.03
CA TYR A 852 34.01 -30.44 -12.88
C TYR A 852 33.06 -31.64 -12.72
N PRO A 853 33.47 -32.74 -12.07
CA PRO A 853 32.68 -33.98 -11.96
C PRO A 853 31.33 -33.85 -11.25
N GLU A 854 31.10 -32.76 -10.53
CA GLU A 854 29.88 -32.53 -9.76
C GLU A 854 29.03 -31.38 -10.34
N VAL A 855 29.36 -30.89 -11.55
CA VAL A 855 28.62 -29.82 -12.23
C VAL A 855 27.14 -30.17 -12.37
N LYS A 856 26.25 -29.20 -12.17
CA LYS A 856 24.82 -29.32 -12.41
C LYS A 856 24.37 -28.35 -13.49
N TYR A 857 23.48 -28.81 -14.37
CA TYR A 857 22.83 -28.00 -15.39
C TYR A 857 21.31 -28.02 -15.15
N ARG A 858 20.77 -26.87 -14.75
CA ARG A 858 19.33 -26.68 -14.47
C ARG A 858 18.64 -26.01 -15.65
N ILE A 859 17.58 -26.64 -16.13
CA ILE A 859 16.76 -26.16 -17.23
C ILE A 859 15.40 -25.75 -16.65
N VAL A 860 15.12 -24.45 -16.68
CA VAL A 860 13.88 -23.84 -16.17
C VAL A 860 13.01 -23.44 -17.36
N GLY A 861 11.74 -23.83 -17.30
CA GLY A 861 10.71 -23.41 -18.25
C GLY A 861 9.75 -24.54 -18.65
N PRO A 862 8.66 -24.19 -19.34
CA PRO A 862 7.65 -25.17 -19.75
C PRO A 862 8.14 -26.03 -20.93
N SER A 863 7.63 -27.26 -21.00
CA SER A 863 7.83 -28.20 -22.11
C SER A 863 6.56 -29.01 -22.36
N ARG A 864 6.28 -29.32 -23.63
CA ARG A 864 5.28 -30.32 -24.01
C ARG A 864 5.85 -31.74 -23.93
N ASP A 865 7.13 -31.91 -24.21
CA ASP A 865 7.83 -33.20 -24.18
C ASP A 865 9.34 -33.03 -23.93
N ILE A 866 9.81 -33.47 -22.77
CA ILE A 866 11.24 -33.46 -22.40
C ILE A 866 12.00 -34.69 -22.87
N THR A 867 11.32 -35.69 -23.45
CA THR A 867 11.90 -36.98 -23.86
C THR A 867 13.10 -36.84 -24.80
N PRO A 868 13.08 -35.95 -25.83
CA PRO A 868 14.22 -35.81 -26.74
C PRO A 868 15.50 -35.35 -26.04
N LEU A 869 15.40 -34.39 -25.12
CA LEU A 869 16.54 -33.87 -24.38
C LEU A 869 17.02 -34.84 -23.29
N SER A 870 16.09 -35.56 -22.66
CA SER A 870 16.43 -36.62 -21.69
C SER A 870 17.19 -37.75 -22.36
N LYS A 871 16.76 -38.17 -23.56
CA LYS A 871 17.48 -39.16 -24.38
C LYS A 871 18.86 -38.65 -24.76
N LEU A 872 18.99 -37.38 -25.17
CA LEU A 872 20.28 -36.77 -25.48
C LEU A 872 21.21 -36.77 -24.25
N ALA A 873 20.72 -36.40 -23.08
CA ALA A 873 21.50 -36.41 -21.84
C ALA A 873 22.01 -37.82 -21.48
N ARG A 874 21.22 -38.87 -21.71
CA ARG A 874 21.66 -40.27 -21.56
C ARG A 874 22.75 -40.63 -22.58
N THR A 875 22.54 -40.31 -23.85
CA THR A 875 23.51 -40.59 -24.91
C THR A 875 24.85 -39.89 -24.66
N CYS A 876 24.83 -38.66 -24.13
CA CYS A 876 26.02 -37.92 -23.75
C CYS A 876 26.62 -38.35 -22.38
N GLY A 877 25.96 -39.26 -21.66
CA GLY A 877 26.40 -39.73 -20.34
C GLY A 877 26.37 -38.64 -19.26
N VAL A 878 25.44 -37.69 -19.35
CA VAL A 878 25.31 -36.54 -18.42
C VAL A 878 23.95 -36.50 -17.71
N GLU A 879 23.16 -37.57 -17.77
CA GLU A 879 21.80 -37.62 -17.18
C GLU A 879 21.75 -37.17 -15.72
N ARG A 880 22.70 -37.60 -14.88
CA ARG A 880 22.78 -37.20 -13.46
C ARG A 880 23.15 -35.72 -13.23
N HIS A 881 23.63 -35.05 -14.27
CA HIS A 881 24.02 -33.64 -14.24
C HIS A 881 22.93 -32.70 -14.75
N VAL A 882 21.90 -33.21 -15.44
CA VAL A 882 20.82 -32.38 -16.01
C VAL A 882 19.58 -32.44 -15.13
N GLU A 883 19.07 -31.29 -14.73
CA GLU A 883 17.89 -31.13 -13.89
C GLU A 883 16.82 -30.31 -14.62
N PHE A 884 15.70 -30.94 -14.96
CA PHE A 884 14.53 -30.26 -15.51
C PHE A 884 13.66 -29.73 -14.36
N VAL A 885 13.72 -28.43 -14.11
CA VAL A 885 13.04 -27.78 -12.98
C VAL A 885 11.55 -27.55 -13.27
N GLY A 886 11.19 -27.42 -14.54
CA GLY A 886 9.84 -27.04 -14.96
C GLY A 886 9.60 -25.54 -14.89
N GLN A 887 8.34 -25.13 -14.88
CA GLN A 887 7.96 -23.72 -14.84
C GLN A 887 8.01 -23.18 -13.42
N LEU A 888 8.77 -22.10 -13.22
CA LEU A 888 8.82 -21.34 -11.96
C LEU A 888 7.89 -20.11 -12.02
N THR A 889 7.44 -19.68 -10.85
CA THR A 889 6.77 -18.39 -10.69
C THR A 889 7.76 -17.22 -10.73
N ASP A 890 7.27 -16.01 -10.98
CA ASP A 890 8.07 -14.77 -10.99
C ASP A 890 8.79 -14.53 -9.65
N SER A 891 8.28 -15.08 -8.53
CA SER A 891 8.93 -15.01 -7.20
C SER A 891 9.98 -16.09 -6.95
N GLU A 892 9.89 -17.24 -7.61
CA GLU A 892 10.84 -18.36 -7.44
C GLU A 892 12.05 -18.23 -8.37
N LEU A 893 11.87 -17.62 -9.55
CA LEU A 893 12.94 -17.48 -10.54
C LEU A 893 14.17 -16.73 -10.01
N PRO A 894 14.05 -15.57 -9.30
CA PRO A 894 15.21 -14.89 -8.72
C PRO A 894 16.00 -15.77 -7.74
N LEU A 895 15.31 -16.59 -6.92
CA LEU A 895 15.95 -17.52 -5.99
C LEU A 895 16.70 -18.64 -6.75
N ALA A 896 16.10 -19.18 -7.81
CA ALA A 896 16.73 -20.19 -8.65
C ALA A 896 17.98 -19.64 -9.34
N LEU A 897 17.89 -18.41 -9.89
CA LEU A 897 19.02 -17.69 -10.47
C LEU A 897 20.13 -17.48 -9.42
N ASN A 898 19.82 -16.92 -8.24
CA ASN A 898 20.82 -16.68 -7.19
C ASN A 898 21.48 -17.95 -6.63
N SER A 899 20.92 -19.14 -6.93
CA SER A 899 21.52 -20.42 -6.59
C SER A 899 22.48 -20.97 -7.66
N ALA A 900 22.65 -20.26 -8.78
CA ALA A 900 23.49 -20.64 -9.90
C ALA A 900 24.77 -19.79 -9.98
N ASP A 901 25.81 -20.39 -10.56
CA ASP A 901 27.12 -19.76 -10.78
C ASP A 901 27.24 -19.15 -12.18
N LEU A 902 26.50 -19.68 -13.15
CA LEU A 902 26.58 -19.29 -14.56
C LEU A 902 25.23 -19.46 -15.27
N PHE A 903 24.84 -18.46 -16.06
CA PHE A 903 23.71 -18.55 -16.97
C PHE A 903 24.19 -18.77 -18.41
N VAL A 904 23.64 -19.77 -19.11
CA VAL A 904 24.09 -20.13 -20.47
C VAL A 904 22.88 -20.32 -21.38
N MET A 905 22.82 -19.58 -22.49
CA MET A 905 21.81 -19.80 -23.54
C MET A 905 22.36 -19.37 -24.91
N PRO A 906 23.05 -20.27 -25.65
CA PRO A 906 23.63 -19.98 -26.96
C PRO A 906 22.53 -20.05 -28.04
N SER A 907 21.60 -19.10 -28.00
CA SER A 907 20.49 -19.04 -28.95
C SER A 907 20.95 -18.68 -30.36
N ALA A 908 20.32 -19.31 -31.36
CA ALA A 908 20.48 -18.99 -32.78
C ALA A 908 19.41 -18.01 -33.32
N GLY A 909 18.45 -17.59 -32.49
CA GLY A 909 17.40 -16.65 -32.88
C GLY A 909 16.59 -16.09 -31.71
N GLU A 910 17.11 -15.08 -31.03
CA GLU A 910 16.41 -14.23 -30.06
C GLU A 910 16.03 -12.86 -30.62
N GLY A 911 14.89 -12.34 -30.16
CA GLY A 911 14.50 -10.96 -30.44
C GLY A 911 15.28 -9.97 -29.60
N PHE A 912 15.55 -10.36 -28.35
CA PHE A 912 16.33 -9.59 -27.39
C PHE A 912 16.80 -10.52 -26.24
N GLY A 913 15.89 -11.35 -25.69
CA GLY A 913 16.19 -12.27 -24.60
C GLY A 913 16.16 -11.61 -23.22
N ILE A 914 14.97 -11.46 -22.63
CA ILE A 914 14.82 -10.84 -21.29
C ILE A 914 15.57 -11.62 -20.19
N VAL A 915 15.67 -12.94 -20.33
CA VAL A 915 16.31 -13.85 -19.37
C VAL A 915 17.79 -13.54 -19.14
N PHE A 916 18.47 -12.93 -20.11
CA PHE A 916 19.85 -12.46 -19.92
C PHE A 916 19.90 -11.29 -18.94
N LEU A 917 18.95 -10.35 -19.03
CA LEU A 917 18.87 -9.23 -18.11
C LEU A 917 18.55 -9.69 -16.68
N GLU A 918 17.63 -10.66 -16.54
CA GLU A 918 17.25 -11.26 -15.26
C GLU A 918 18.44 -11.91 -14.56
N ALA A 919 19.24 -12.69 -15.28
CA ALA A 919 20.45 -13.33 -14.75
C ALA A 919 21.52 -12.30 -14.36
N MET A 920 21.83 -11.33 -15.24
CA MET A 920 22.80 -10.27 -14.96
C MET A 920 22.37 -9.38 -13.79
N ALA A 921 21.07 -9.13 -13.64
CA ALA A 921 20.55 -8.36 -12.51
C ALA A 921 20.76 -9.10 -11.17
N CYS A 922 20.69 -10.43 -11.15
CA CYS A 922 21.09 -11.25 -10.00
C CYS A 922 22.62 -11.35 -9.80
N GLY A 923 23.44 -10.64 -10.59
CA GLY A 923 24.90 -10.70 -10.50
C GLY A 923 25.49 -12.02 -11.02
N ILE A 924 24.79 -12.69 -11.95
CA ILE A 924 25.22 -13.98 -12.50
C ILE A 924 25.90 -13.73 -13.86
N PRO A 925 27.11 -14.27 -14.06
CA PRO A 925 27.75 -14.35 -15.37
C PRO A 925 26.84 -14.92 -16.46
N VAL A 926 26.86 -14.34 -17.66
CA VAL A 926 26.03 -14.76 -18.81
C VAL A 926 26.87 -15.15 -20.03
N ILE A 927 26.50 -16.27 -20.67
CA ILE A 927 26.95 -16.67 -22.01
C ILE A 927 25.74 -16.73 -22.95
N ALA A 928 25.79 -15.98 -24.06
CA ALA A 928 24.72 -15.87 -25.05
C ALA A 928 25.21 -16.12 -26.49
N GLY A 929 24.28 -16.27 -27.43
CA GLY A 929 24.60 -16.40 -28.86
C GLY A 929 25.09 -15.08 -29.48
N ASN A 930 25.77 -15.12 -30.63
CA ASN A 930 26.32 -13.92 -31.29
C ASN A 930 25.59 -13.51 -32.59
N LYS A 931 24.45 -14.13 -32.93
CA LYS A 931 23.76 -13.96 -34.23
C LYS A 931 22.43 -13.21 -34.16
N ASP A 932 21.99 -12.82 -32.98
CA ASP A 932 20.61 -12.38 -32.74
C ASP A 932 20.51 -11.19 -31.76
N GLY A 933 19.31 -10.88 -31.26
CA GLY A 933 19.08 -9.78 -30.33
C GLY A 933 19.81 -9.89 -28.99
N SER A 934 20.39 -11.04 -28.65
CA SER A 934 21.18 -11.21 -27.42
C SER A 934 22.49 -10.42 -27.44
N VAL A 935 23.03 -10.12 -28.62
CA VAL A 935 24.20 -9.23 -28.79
C VAL A 935 23.89 -7.85 -28.21
N GLU A 936 22.69 -7.32 -28.48
CA GLU A 936 22.25 -6.04 -27.91
C GLU A 936 22.02 -6.17 -26.41
N ALA A 937 21.40 -7.25 -25.92
CA ALA A 937 21.14 -7.45 -24.49
C ALA A 937 22.43 -7.46 -23.64
N LEU A 938 23.54 -7.96 -24.19
CA LEU A 938 24.86 -8.00 -23.55
C LEU A 938 25.73 -6.75 -23.84
N LEU A 939 25.16 -5.70 -24.44
CA LEU A 939 25.88 -4.49 -24.87
C LEU A 939 27.11 -4.80 -25.74
N ASN A 940 26.93 -5.65 -26.76
CA ASN A 940 28.00 -6.14 -27.65
C ASN A 940 29.12 -6.89 -26.91
N GLY A 941 28.76 -7.68 -25.89
CA GLY A 941 29.70 -8.49 -25.12
C GLY A 941 30.37 -7.78 -23.94
N GLN A 942 29.95 -6.54 -23.62
CA GLN A 942 30.47 -5.81 -22.45
C GLN A 942 29.99 -6.36 -21.11
N LEU A 943 28.85 -7.06 -21.08
CA LEU A 943 28.22 -7.58 -19.85
C LEU A 943 28.24 -9.11 -19.73
N GLY A 944 28.81 -9.80 -20.72
CA GLY A 944 28.78 -11.25 -20.81
C GLY A 944 29.48 -11.73 -22.08
N ARG A 945 29.62 -13.04 -22.23
CA ARG A 945 30.32 -13.64 -23.37
C ARG A 945 29.35 -13.98 -24.49
N LEU A 946 29.75 -13.68 -25.73
CA LEU A 946 29.02 -14.01 -26.94
C LEU A 946 29.73 -15.16 -27.66
N VAL A 947 29.00 -16.21 -28.01
CA VAL A 947 29.53 -17.40 -28.70
C VAL A 947 28.74 -17.71 -29.96
N ASP A 948 29.36 -18.37 -30.95
CA ASP A 948 28.61 -18.90 -32.08
C ASP A 948 27.76 -20.10 -31.60
N PRO A 949 26.42 -20.07 -31.75
CA PRO A 949 25.54 -21.18 -31.38
C PRO A 949 25.88 -22.53 -32.00
N ASN A 950 26.60 -22.53 -33.13
CA ASN A 950 27.02 -23.71 -33.86
C ASN A 950 28.44 -24.19 -33.50
N ASP A 951 29.19 -23.45 -32.67
CA ASP A 951 30.53 -23.81 -32.23
C ASP A 951 30.51 -24.34 -30.78
N GLU A 952 30.37 -25.65 -30.64
CA GLU A 952 30.37 -26.33 -29.33
C GLU A 952 31.72 -26.17 -28.61
N GLY A 953 32.83 -26.08 -29.35
CA GLY A 953 34.17 -25.91 -28.78
C GLY A 953 34.31 -24.56 -28.08
N ALA A 954 33.91 -23.49 -28.77
CA ALA A 954 33.89 -22.14 -28.20
C ALA A 954 32.98 -22.04 -26.97
N LEU A 955 31.83 -22.73 -26.97
CA LEU A 955 30.94 -22.77 -25.81
C LEU A 955 31.60 -23.44 -24.60
N VAL A 956 32.26 -24.59 -24.79
CA VAL A 956 32.96 -25.30 -23.71
C VAL A 956 34.06 -24.43 -23.11
N THR A 957 34.89 -23.80 -23.95
CA THR A 957 35.94 -22.88 -23.49
C THR A 957 35.35 -21.73 -22.68
N ALA A 958 34.27 -21.10 -23.18
CA ALA A 958 33.63 -19.99 -22.50
C ALA A 958 33.05 -20.38 -21.13
N VAL A 959 32.46 -21.57 -21.00
CA VAL A 959 31.94 -22.08 -19.72
C VAL A 959 33.06 -22.37 -18.73
N LEU A 960 34.13 -23.04 -19.18
CA LEU A 960 35.25 -23.40 -18.31
C LEU A 960 35.98 -22.17 -17.76
N GLU A 961 36.21 -21.16 -18.60
CA GLU A 961 36.81 -19.89 -18.16
C GLU A 961 35.92 -19.13 -17.18
N ALA A 962 34.60 -19.13 -17.40
CA ALA A 962 33.65 -18.47 -16.50
C ALA A 962 33.56 -19.15 -15.12
N ILE A 963 33.61 -20.49 -15.06
CA ILE A 963 33.60 -21.24 -13.79
C ILE A 963 34.96 -21.17 -13.08
N GLY A 964 36.06 -21.20 -13.84
CA GLY A 964 37.43 -21.28 -13.30
C GLY A 964 37.99 -20.01 -12.63
N GLY A 965 37.21 -18.93 -12.55
CA GLY A 965 37.59 -17.70 -11.82
C GLY A 965 38.67 -16.85 -12.50
N GLY A 966 38.96 -17.07 -13.78
CA GLY A 966 40.02 -16.37 -14.52
C GLY A 966 39.61 -15.07 -15.23
N ASP A 967 38.31 -14.73 -15.24
CA ASP A 967 37.82 -13.60 -16.02
C ASP A 967 37.45 -12.38 -15.15
N ARG A 968 38.24 -11.32 -15.27
CA ARG A 968 37.95 -9.99 -14.69
C ARG A 968 36.68 -9.35 -15.28
N HIS A 969 36.08 -9.93 -16.32
CA HIS A 969 34.94 -9.34 -17.02
C HIS A 969 33.58 -9.44 -16.33
N LEU A 970 33.43 -10.08 -15.17
CA LEU A 970 32.11 -10.22 -14.54
C LEU A 970 32.15 -10.05 -13.02
N ASP A 971 32.75 -8.95 -12.55
CA ASP A 971 32.43 -8.42 -11.22
C ASP A 971 30.90 -8.27 -11.13
N SER A 972 30.27 -9.07 -10.25
CA SER A 972 28.82 -9.18 -10.15
C SER A 972 28.18 -7.83 -9.86
N GLN A 973 28.86 -6.98 -9.09
CA GLN A 973 28.41 -5.62 -8.79
C GLN A 973 28.48 -4.73 -10.03
N TYR A 974 29.56 -4.80 -10.81
CA TYR A 974 29.70 -4.06 -12.05
C TYR A 974 28.63 -4.47 -13.07
N VAL A 975 28.46 -5.78 -13.31
CA VAL A 975 27.48 -6.33 -14.25
C VAL A 975 26.07 -5.90 -13.85
N ARG A 976 25.71 -6.08 -12.58
CA ARG A 976 24.42 -5.66 -12.05
C ARG A 976 24.20 -4.16 -12.22
N ARG A 977 25.17 -3.33 -11.84
CA ARG A 977 25.04 -1.86 -11.98
C ARG A 977 24.80 -1.47 -13.43
N ARG A 978 25.61 -1.98 -14.35
CA ARG A 978 25.53 -1.64 -15.78
C ARG A 978 24.24 -2.14 -16.44
N VAL A 979 23.75 -3.34 -16.10
CA VAL A 979 22.48 -3.83 -16.65
C VAL A 979 21.29 -3.03 -16.15
N ILE A 980 21.28 -2.63 -14.87
CA ILE A 980 20.24 -1.77 -14.30
C ILE A 980 20.30 -0.35 -14.91
N ASP A 981 21.49 0.21 -15.12
CA ASP A 981 21.65 1.52 -15.77
C ASP A 981 21.12 1.51 -17.22
N ALA A 982 21.37 0.42 -17.97
CA ALA A 982 21.02 0.32 -19.38
C ALA A 982 19.57 -0.13 -19.64
N TYR A 983 19.08 -1.07 -18.82
CA TYR A 983 17.82 -1.82 -19.01
C TYR A 983 16.97 -1.94 -17.74
N GLY A 984 17.29 -1.21 -16.68
CA GLY A 984 16.43 -1.13 -15.50
C GLY A 984 15.10 -0.44 -15.79
N PHE A 985 14.11 -0.72 -14.95
CA PHE A 985 12.75 -0.23 -15.11
C PHE A 985 12.65 1.30 -15.21
N ASP A 986 13.43 2.06 -14.44
CA ASP A 986 13.45 3.53 -14.53
C ASP A 986 13.88 4.03 -15.92
N ARG A 987 14.89 3.39 -16.51
CA ARG A 987 15.35 3.73 -17.86
C ARG A 987 14.27 3.41 -18.88
N PHE A 988 13.58 2.28 -18.72
CA PHE A 988 12.44 1.90 -19.55
C PHE A 988 11.28 2.90 -19.43
N ARG A 989 10.89 3.27 -18.21
CA ARG A 989 9.89 4.31 -17.92
C ARG A 989 10.22 5.64 -18.60
N ASN A 990 11.49 6.07 -18.54
CA ASN A 990 11.95 7.29 -19.21
C ASN A 990 11.85 7.20 -20.74
N ARG A 991 12.18 6.04 -21.34
CA ARG A 991 11.99 5.80 -22.79
C ARG A 991 10.51 5.84 -23.18
N VAL A 992 9.63 5.25 -22.37
CA VAL A 992 8.17 5.30 -22.58
C VAL A 992 7.66 6.75 -22.48
N SER A 993 8.11 7.51 -21.49
CA SER A 993 7.79 8.94 -21.35
C SER A 993 8.23 9.75 -22.58
N GLY A 994 9.48 9.56 -23.05
CA GLY A 994 9.99 10.21 -24.25
C GLY A 994 9.18 9.84 -25.51
N PHE A 995 8.80 8.56 -25.65
CA PHE A 995 7.90 8.11 -26.71
C PHE A 995 6.54 8.81 -26.65
N LEU A 996 5.91 8.86 -25.47
CA LEU A 996 4.65 9.56 -25.31
C LEU A 996 4.79 11.04 -25.72
N ASN A 997 5.83 11.73 -25.28
CA ASN A 997 6.05 13.14 -25.62
C ASN A 997 6.20 13.34 -27.14
N SER A 998 6.86 12.42 -27.85
CA SER A 998 6.97 12.49 -29.32
C SER A 998 5.64 12.34 -30.07
N LEU A 999 4.61 11.72 -29.48
CA LEU A 999 3.29 11.61 -30.12
C LEU A 999 2.58 12.95 -30.29
N GLY A 1000 2.93 13.96 -29.47
CA GLY A 1000 2.36 15.31 -29.60
C GLY A 1000 2.67 15.94 -30.95
N SER A 1001 3.86 15.66 -31.51
CA SER A 1001 4.30 16.14 -32.82
C SER A 1001 3.79 15.30 -33.99
N TRP A 1002 2.97 14.25 -33.74
CA TRP A 1002 2.33 13.44 -34.79
C TRP A 1002 0.90 13.93 -35.10
N ARG A 1003 0.42 14.94 -34.34
CA ARG A 1003 -0.85 15.63 -34.59
C ARG A 1003 -0.72 16.78 -35.60
N GLU A 1004 0.50 17.30 -35.75
CA GLU A 1004 0.93 18.19 -36.85
C GLU A 1004 1.32 17.33 -38.06
#